data_AF-A0A970KYH4-F1
#
_entry.id   AF-A0A970KYH4-F1
#
_cell.length_a   1.000
_cell.length_b   1.000
_cell.length_c   1.000
_cell.angle_alpha   90.00
_cell.angle_beta   90.00
_cell.angle_gamma   90.00
#
_symmetry.space_group_name_H-M   'P 1'
#
loop_
_entity.id
_entity.type
_entity.pdbx_description
1 polymer ?
#
loop_
_entity_poly.entity_id
_entity_poly.type
_entity_poly.pdbx_seq_one_letter_code
_entity_poly.pdbx_strand_id
1 'polypeptide(L)'
;MRLARWAYNLGWGPKGWPAGNPLAAVPYWVQQSLLVMACADGLQINWVDEEDFVVVAAAEDWRARLDHWTQADYRRVPELDPMGVEPEHAANRLLSVLLERTLRSSDGLRVTGSGTFAVGNQEVTVTLEDLLASEIPLQVRKVAQRSRMDRNLGHEWEKWMTIAPASIRLWATAWLQKLEGYILEGTPRLRIRVYAEDPIPILALWDSLELLEAVRRLYGLSFRLPEVELEAPALSQIGKTALEAYLGGTNGRSGREALWPLIDGPAENPQIVIGDPVDLDDDELEAHWDEQEIATEAEQLLSEGHLGLPQDYRIEDTPREVLDHFFSRFLGHPSLRNEQVEAVQRLLKQESMLVILPTGYGKSAIYQLSALIQPGMALVIAPLVALIQDQIGHLHRCGIVGAGSITSREIQNPNEIYDLVMRGPFRLFYITPERLETEGFSGFITQLIDYRRLSFIAVDEAHCVSEWGHDFRTSYTLIKSLREYVENQYDGDERLRTPIVGLTATASSAVRGDILHTLGIDEADIVQNRSSDRPELSYSVHLAEGRDFNDRLRLLEELLTRIGPRILEMDGDGLLARTDGGEYRHGAVVFTPFADHYSHSLFSASAPVVGYHLQRHVWPTYEIGVYAGRAPRQCPSCRSPRVYHQGWGRWECTDCRHRFRKGDLITERRDHWQSRPMETQGRFLDDRLPVMVSTKGFGMGVDKPNIRFIVHYVMSGSLEGYYQEIGRAGRDGRHAHVALISVPPKRECAKEYIDNGRLWNLGPEEPIPLPCLEMDDGFPSLKCIYGLSELCDVAQQSSLISSNFPGMSVEKECLEQVYAKLIADVDQIKVDDNNWQKVATAIATLQELSVIKTYTRTGSAFKLHRAGDWSWERACDALERHLRFYETLTGGGGSGSQSQYERRMEELRRRRGSQDEFVRQGGSLLLEIRYTSIRAIRLYSLCNLYRYTTLPPGRCRRSFLRQTFEINPPREYQCGFCDTCVPSLSFERERAIQPEERLSERELARRLDEILSRSVFDFEAVKDFMKDAVEGEYVSAVRQRTGYIREQRPNDLNVLFLAALSIGLDGDEEESYLTLSRALDVARRQGVSCTDRLRYLFACREWFPDFPEKIVGQEGGPFDAPDEARQVQEALTQYAPELGKRLALSWALRDLIEICEEYVDALPAESIRRFIEVTESIGDGSGEDGRDSA
;
A
#
# COMPACT_ATOMS: atom_id res chain seq x y z
N MET A 1 17.58 20.67 -28.49
CA MET A 1 17.71 19.22 -28.76
C MET A 1 17.13 18.31 -27.68
N ARG A 2 17.39 18.56 -26.38
CA ARG A 2 16.85 17.68 -25.30
C ARG A 2 15.35 17.91 -25.03
N LEU A 3 14.81 19.09 -25.37
CA LEU A 3 13.48 19.55 -24.98
C LEU A 3 12.38 18.97 -25.87
N ALA A 4 12.48 19.08 -27.20
CA ALA A 4 11.49 18.48 -28.10
C ALA A 4 11.48 16.96 -27.96
N ARG A 5 12.67 16.37 -27.83
CA ARG A 5 12.83 14.94 -27.56
C ARG A 5 12.22 14.53 -26.21
N TRP A 6 12.36 15.34 -25.16
CA TRP A 6 11.72 15.07 -23.88
C TRP A 6 10.22 15.30 -23.92
N ALA A 7 9.73 16.39 -24.50
CA ALA A 7 8.31 16.63 -24.74
C ALA A 7 7.70 15.50 -25.55
N TYR A 8 8.33 15.04 -26.62
CA TYR A 8 7.91 13.88 -27.40
C TYR A 8 7.89 12.59 -26.55
N ASN A 9 8.94 12.34 -25.78
CA ASN A 9 8.98 11.24 -24.80
C ASN A 9 7.92 11.37 -23.70
N LEU A 10 7.48 12.58 -23.36
CA LEU A 10 6.45 12.86 -22.36
C LEU A 10 5.07 13.03 -22.99
N GLY A 11 4.94 13.01 -24.31
CA GLY A 11 3.71 13.34 -25.01
C GLY A 11 3.15 12.17 -25.79
N TRP A 12 3.99 11.49 -26.57
CA TRP A 12 3.49 10.74 -27.73
C TRP A 12 4.45 9.68 -28.31
N GLY A 13 5.68 9.55 -27.82
CA GLY A 13 6.60 8.52 -28.31
C GLY A 13 6.10 7.10 -28.03
N PRO A 14 6.15 6.15 -29.00
CA PRO A 14 5.92 4.73 -28.77
C PRO A 14 7.07 4.20 -27.92
N LYS A 15 6.95 4.37 -26.59
CA LYS A 15 7.89 3.82 -25.61
C LYS A 15 7.80 2.30 -25.69
N GLY A 16 8.65 1.67 -26.50
CA GLY A 16 8.54 0.24 -26.75
C GLY A 16 9.16 -0.29 -28.03
N TRP A 17 9.28 0.55 -29.06
CA TRP A 17 9.60 0.07 -30.41
C TRP A 17 11.09 0.27 -30.73
N PRO A 18 11.77 -0.69 -31.38
CA PRO A 18 13.14 -0.49 -31.83
C PRO A 18 13.23 0.78 -32.69
N ALA A 19 14.26 1.59 -32.45
CA ALA A 19 14.66 2.68 -33.33
C ALA A 19 14.74 2.17 -34.79
N GLY A 20 14.01 2.80 -35.72
CA GLY A 20 13.98 2.43 -37.15
C GLY A 20 12.80 1.56 -37.60
N ASN A 21 11.65 1.59 -36.90
CA ASN A 21 10.48 0.82 -37.29
C ASN A 21 9.54 1.63 -38.23
N PRO A 22 9.39 1.25 -39.51
CA PRO A 22 8.56 1.95 -40.49
C PRO A 22 7.05 1.93 -40.17
N LEU A 23 6.62 1.14 -39.17
CA LEU A 23 5.23 1.15 -38.71
C LEU A 23 4.82 2.47 -38.03
N ALA A 24 5.76 3.35 -37.68
CA ALA A 24 5.46 4.69 -37.16
C ALA A 24 4.53 5.51 -38.08
N ALA A 25 4.53 5.23 -39.39
CA ALA A 25 3.68 5.88 -40.40
C ALA A 25 2.27 5.28 -40.53
N VAL A 26 1.94 4.18 -39.83
CA VAL A 26 0.68 3.44 -39.99
C VAL A 26 -0.31 3.76 -38.85
N PRO A 27 -1.63 3.88 -39.09
CA PRO A 27 -2.61 4.11 -38.02
C PRO A 27 -2.53 3.07 -36.88
N TYR A 28 -2.59 3.54 -35.64
CA TYR A 28 -2.37 2.74 -34.43
C TYR A 28 -3.20 1.44 -34.36
N TRP A 29 -4.44 1.43 -34.86
CA TRP A 29 -5.30 0.24 -34.87
C TRP A 29 -4.84 -0.84 -35.88
N VAL A 30 -4.19 -0.45 -36.99
CA VAL A 30 -3.59 -1.37 -37.97
C VAL A 30 -2.30 -1.96 -37.41
N GLN A 31 -1.49 -1.15 -36.70
CA GLN A 31 -0.30 -1.62 -35.99
C GLN A 31 -0.67 -2.72 -34.97
N GLN A 32 -1.71 -2.47 -34.16
CA GLN A 32 -2.23 -3.46 -33.20
C GLN A 32 -2.69 -4.75 -33.89
N SER A 33 -3.33 -4.64 -35.05
CA SER A 33 -3.81 -5.81 -35.80
C SER A 33 -2.67 -6.66 -36.38
N LEU A 34 -1.61 -6.01 -36.88
CA LEU A 34 -0.41 -6.68 -37.43
C LEU A 34 0.45 -7.35 -36.34
N LEU A 35 0.56 -6.74 -35.16
CA LEU A 35 1.21 -7.35 -33.98
C LEU A 35 0.46 -8.58 -33.48
N VAL A 36 -0.86 -8.49 -33.40
CA VAL A 36 -1.71 -9.62 -33.00
C VAL A 36 -1.56 -10.79 -33.98
N MET A 37 -1.43 -10.51 -35.29
CA MET A 37 -1.13 -11.54 -36.30
C MET A 37 0.28 -12.13 -36.17
N ALA A 38 1.30 -11.29 -35.94
CA ALA A 38 2.69 -11.74 -35.78
C ALA A 38 2.87 -12.62 -34.51
N CYS A 39 2.20 -12.25 -33.42
CA CYS A 39 2.25 -12.99 -32.16
C CYS A 39 1.40 -14.27 -32.16
N ALA A 40 0.27 -14.30 -32.88
CA ALA A 40 -0.61 -15.47 -32.90
C ALA A 40 -0.04 -16.66 -33.69
N ASP A 41 0.74 -16.44 -34.75
CA ASP A 41 1.17 -17.50 -35.68
C ASP A 41 2.70 -17.72 -35.75
N GLY A 42 3.49 -17.01 -34.94
CA GLY A 42 4.95 -17.14 -34.93
C GLY A 42 5.61 -16.81 -36.29
N LEU A 43 4.95 -15.97 -37.09
CA LEU A 43 5.41 -15.56 -38.42
C LEU A 43 6.57 -14.57 -38.31
N GLN A 44 7.69 -14.87 -38.97
CA GLN A 44 8.68 -13.84 -39.30
C GLN A 44 8.16 -12.99 -40.45
N ILE A 45 7.85 -11.73 -40.14
CA ILE A 45 7.57 -10.70 -41.13
C ILE A 45 8.92 -10.25 -41.70
N ASN A 46 9.16 -10.54 -42.99
CA ASN A 46 10.34 -10.05 -43.69
C ASN A 46 9.97 -8.79 -44.47
N TRP A 47 10.80 -7.77 -44.30
CA TRP A 47 10.65 -6.47 -44.91
C TRP A 47 11.65 -6.38 -46.07
N VAL A 48 11.15 -6.11 -47.27
CA VAL A 48 12.00 -5.80 -48.42
C VAL A 48 11.69 -4.38 -48.84
N ASP A 49 12.72 -3.53 -48.75
CA ASP A 49 12.67 -2.12 -49.13
C ASP A 49 13.02 -2.03 -50.62
N GLU A 50 12.00 -1.87 -51.47
CA GLU A 50 12.17 -1.66 -52.91
C GLU A 50 11.50 -0.33 -53.30
N GLU A 51 12.29 0.56 -53.90
CA GLU A 51 11.95 1.85 -54.53
C GLU A 51 10.48 2.32 -54.31
N ASP A 52 10.28 3.10 -53.24
CA ASP A 52 9.07 3.85 -52.87
C ASP A 52 7.88 3.07 -52.29
N PHE A 53 7.99 1.76 -52.00
CA PHE A 53 6.89 0.99 -51.38
C PHE A 53 7.36 -0.07 -50.36
N VAL A 54 6.66 -0.18 -49.22
CA VAL A 54 6.87 -1.26 -48.24
C VAL A 54 6.06 -2.50 -48.64
N VAL A 55 6.75 -3.61 -48.94
CA VAL A 55 6.12 -4.92 -49.21
C VAL A 55 6.17 -5.78 -47.95
N VAL A 56 5.00 -6.09 -47.39
CA VAL A 56 4.86 -7.04 -46.28
C VAL A 56 4.63 -8.44 -46.84
N ALA A 57 5.68 -9.25 -46.91
CA ALA A 57 5.59 -10.64 -47.34
C ALA A 57 5.84 -11.58 -46.16
N ALA A 58 4.97 -12.57 -46.00
CA ALA A 58 5.23 -13.69 -45.10
C ALA A 58 6.41 -14.50 -45.65
N ALA A 59 7.41 -14.80 -44.81
CA ALA A 59 8.54 -15.66 -45.17
C ALA A 59 8.04 -16.96 -45.82
N GLU A 60 8.68 -17.37 -46.91
CA GLU A 60 8.21 -18.45 -47.78
C GLU A 60 7.87 -19.74 -47.00
N ASP A 61 6.76 -20.35 -47.41
CA ASP A 61 6.22 -21.68 -47.03
C ASP A 61 5.27 -21.81 -45.82
N TRP A 62 4.61 -20.74 -45.40
CA TRP A 62 3.47 -20.80 -44.45
C TRP A 62 2.22 -21.50 -45.04
N ARG A 63 2.06 -21.45 -46.37
CA ARG A 63 0.91 -22.06 -47.09
C ARG A 63 0.82 -23.57 -46.87
N ALA A 64 1.94 -24.28 -46.80
CA ALA A 64 1.96 -25.74 -46.58
C ALA A 64 1.56 -26.15 -45.16
N ARG A 65 1.75 -25.26 -44.17
CA ARG A 65 1.40 -25.52 -42.75
C ARG A 65 -0.08 -25.31 -42.43
N LEU A 66 -0.77 -24.42 -43.13
CA LEU A 66 -2.19 -24.11 -42.89
C LEU A 66 -3.16 -25.07 -43.59
N ASP A 67 -2.78 -25.66 -44.73
CA ASP A 67 -3.64 -26.62 -45.45
C ASP A 67 -3.91 -27.92 -44.67
N HIS A 68 -3.19 -28.15 -43.57
CA HIS A 68 -3.33 -29.34 -42.71
C HIS A 68 -4.03 -29.06 -41.37
N TRP A 69 -4.50 -27.82 -41.15
CA TRP A 69 -5.16 -27.48 -39.89
C TRP A 69 -6.56 -28.06 -39.83
N THR A 70 -6.77 -28.91 -38.82
CA THR A 70 -8.07 -29.50 -38.53
C THR A 70 -8.83 -28.67 -37.50
N GLN A 71 -10.13 -28.93 -37.31
CA GLN A 71 -10.92 -28.34 -36.22
C GLN A 71 -10.35 -28.64 -34.81
N ALA A 72 -9.43 -29.59 -34.68
CA ALA A 72 -8.72 -29.87 -33.43
C ALA A 72 -7.53 -28.92 -33.22
N ASP A 73 -6.88 -28.46 -34.29
CA ASP A 73 -5.78 -27.49 -34.24
C ASP A 73 -6.30 -26.08 -33.96
N TYR A 74 -7.48 -25.73 -34.50
CA TYR A 74 -8.22 -24.50 -34.14
C TYR A 74 -8.63 -24.42 -32.66
N ARG A 75 -8.79 -25.57 -31.98
CA ARG A 75 -9.08 -25.62 -30.53
C ARG A 75 -7.81 -25.52 -29.67
N ARG A 76 -6.62 -25.66 -30.27
CA ARG A 76 -5.31 -25.51 -29.62
C ARG A 76 -4.72 -24.11 -29.73
N VAL A 77 -5.28 -23.24 -30.57
CA VAL A 77 -4.87 -21.83 -30.72
C VAL A 77 -4.85 -21.04 -29.39
N PRO A 78 -5.72 -21.28 -28.39
CA PRO A 78 -5.59 -20.68 -27.06
C PRO A 78 -4.29 -21.06 -26.30
N GLU A 79 -3.57 -22.08 -26.74
CA GLU A 79 -2.32 -22.56 -26.13
C GLU A 79 -1.07 -21.86 -26.73
N LEU A 80 -1.22 -21.06 -27.78
CA LEU A 80 -0.11 -20.35 -28.48
C LEU A 80 0.01 -18.87 -28.11
N ASP A 81 -0.83 -18.38 -27.21
CA ASP A 81 -0.81 -17.03 -26.67
C ASP A 81 -0.01 -16.99 -25.35
N PRO A 82 1.19 -16.36 -25.30
CA PRO A 82 1.95 -16.26 -24.07
C PRO A 82 1.37 -15.24 -23.07
N MET A 83 0.33 -14.46 -23.41
CA MET A 83 -0.18 -13.32 -22.62
C MET A 83 -1.70 -13.33 -22.37
N GLY A 84 -2.47 -14.25 -22.95
CA GLY A 84 -3.80 -14.72 -22.53
C GLY A 84 -4.84 -13.69 -22.09
N VAL A 85 -5.58 -13.04 -23.02
CA VAL A 85 -6.74 -12.17 -22.65
C VAL A 85 -7.91 -12.15 -23.68
N GLU A 86 -9.13 -12.39 -23.19
CA GLU A 86 -10.52 -11.97 -23.57
C GLU A 86 -11.10 -11.94 -25.03
N PRO A 87 -12.46 -11.99 -25.17
CA PRO A 87 -13.22 -12.07 -26.44
C PRO A 87 -13.21 -10.84 -27.34
N GLU A 88 -12.69 -9.68 -26.90
CA GLU A 88 -12.51 -8.50 -27.78
C GLU A 88 -11.57 -8.80 -28.96
N HIS A 89 -10.69 -9.79 -28.79
CA HIS A 89 -9.92 -10.40 -29.87
C HIS A 89 -10.79 -11.03 -30.97
N ALA A 90 -12.09 -11.24 -30.80
CA ALA A 90 -12.97 -11.73 -31.86
C ALA A 90 -13.19 -10.68 -32.96
N ALA A 91 -13.19 -9.38 -32.63
CA ALA A 91 -13.24 -8.30 -33.62
C ALA A 91 -11.90 -8.20 -34.38
N ASN A 92 -10.78 -8.29 -33.66
CA ASN A 92 -9.44 -8.36 -34.27
C ASN A 92 -9.26 -9.64 -35.11
N ARG A 93 -9.82 -10.78 -34.68
CA ARG A 93 -9.85 -12.05 -35.44
C ARG A 93 -10.75 -11.99 -36.68
N LEU A 94 -11.86 -11.26 -36.64
CA LEU A 94 -12.68 -11.01 -37.84
C LEU A 94 -11.90 -10.17 -38.85
N LEU A 95 -11.13 -9.19 -38.36
CA LEU A 95 -10.17 -8.41 -39.15
C LEU A 95 -9.05 -9.29 -39.70
N SER A 96 -8.51 -10.23 -38.92
CA SER A 96 -7.52 -11.22 -39.34
C SER A 96 -8.05 -12.12 -40.46
N VAL A 97 -9.31 -12.59 -40.39
CA VAL A 97 -9.93 -13.42 -41.44
C VAL A 97 -10.16 -12.62 -42.73
N LEU A 98 -10.50 -11.33 -42.63
CA LEU A 98 -10.65 -10.43 -43.79
C LEU A 98 -9.28 -10.08 -44.41
N LEU A 99 -8.26 -9.80 -43.60
CA LEU A 99 -6.88 -9.60 -44.04
C LEU A 99 -6.27 -10.88 -44.63
N GLU A 100 -6.51 -12.04 -44.03
CA GLU A 100 -6.04 -13.35 -44.53
C GLU A 100 -6.73 -13.71 -45.86
N ARG A 101 -8.03 -13.42 -46.03
CA ARG A 101 -8.70 -13.53 -47.35
C ARG A 101 -8.07 -12.62 -48.40
N THR A 102 -7.63 -11.44 -47.99
CA THR A 102 -7.01 -10.42 -48.86
C THR A 102 -5.56 -10.80 -49.23
N LEU A 103 -4.82 -11.35 -48.27
CA LEU A 103 -3.43 -11.84 -48.39
C LEU A 103 -3.30 -13.24 -49.04
N ARG A 104 -4.42 -13.98 -49.19
CA ARG A 104 -4.46 -15.26 -49.94
C ARG A 104 -4.36 -15.08 -51.45
N SER A 105 -4.52 -13.86 -51.97
CA SER A 105 -4.08 -13.55 -53.34
C SER A 105 -2.56 -13.70 -53.40
N SER A 106 -2.04 -14.25 -54.49
CA SER A 106 -0.63 -14.67 -54.58
C SER A 106 0.40 -13.55 -54.49
N ASP A 107 -0.02 -12.29 -54.45
CA ASP A 107 0.77 -11.14 -54.91
C ASP A 107 1.10 -10.11 -53.80
N GLY A 108 0.77 -10.39 -52.54
CA GLY A 108 1.11 -9.54 -51.39
C GLY A 108 0.27 -8.26 -51.25
N LEU A 109 0.30 -7.66 -50.06
CA LEU A 109 -0.38 -6.39 -49.75
C LEU A 109 0.60 -5.23 -49.89
N ARG A 110 0.26 -4.22 -50.70
CA ARG A 110 1.04 -2.99 -50.87
C ARG A 110 0.26 -1.81 -50.30
N VAL A 111 0.88 -0.98 -49.48
CA VAL A 111 0.25 0.25 -48.96
C VAL A 111 0.63 1.39 -49.91
N THR A 112 -0.36 2.04 -50.54
CA THR A 112 -0.11 3.06 -51.59
C THR A 112 -0.37 4.51 -51.13
N GLY A 113 -0.75 4.72 -49.86
CA GLY A 113 -1.01 6.05 -49.28
C GLY A 113 -2.09 6.01 -48.17
N SER A 114 -2.52 7.19 -47.70
CA SER A 114 -3.43 7.47 -46.57
C SER A 114 -4.75 6.65 -46.55
N GLY A 115 -4.66 5.36 -46.22
CA GLY A 115 -5.81 4.45 -46.04
C GLY A 115 -6.19 3.60 -47.28
N THR A 116 -5.35 3.57 -48.32
CA THR A 116 -5.61 2.79 -49.54
C THR A 116 -4.63 1.61 -49.64
N PHE A 117 -5.14 0.41 -49.88
CA PHE A 117 -4.34 -0.81 -49.95
C PHE A 117 -4.43 -1.39 -51.36
N ALA A 118 -3.30 -1.64 -52.02
CA ALA A 118 -3.28 -2.36 -53.28
C ALA A 118 -3.01 -3.86 -53.03
N VAL A 119 -3.78 -4.71 -53.70
CA VAL A 119 -3.62 -6.16 -53.71
C VAL A 119 -3.31 -6.56 -55.16
N GLY A 120 -2.05 -6.83 -55.46
CA GLY A 120 -1.57 -6.91 -56.84
C GLY A 120 -1.78 -5.57 -57.59
N ASN A 121 -2.42 -5.62 -58.77
CA ASN A 121 -2.74 -4.43 -59.58
C ASN A 121 -4.12 -3.81 -59.26
N GLN A 122 -4.81 -4.27 -58.21
CA GLN A 122 -6.09 -3.68 -57.79
C GLN A 122 -5.92 -2.85 -56.54
N GLU A 123 -6.23 -1.56 -56.62
CA GLU A 123 -6.43 -0.73 -55.43
C GLU A 123 -7.75 -1.08 -54.75
N VAL A 124 -7.66 -1.43 -53.47
CA VAL A 124 -8.75 -1.69 -52.55
C VAL A 124 -8.76 -0.56 -51.52
N THR A 125 -9.71 0.35 -51.66
CA THR A 125 -10.02 1.35 -50.64
C THR A 125 -10.94 0.70 -49.62
N VAL A 126 -10.46 0.42 -48.41
CA VAL A 126 -11.31 -0.10 -47.34
C VAL A 126 -12.03 1.08 -46.69
N THR A 127 -13.32 1.23 -46.94
CA THR A 127 -14.10 2.32 -46.35
C THR A 127 -14.65 1.92 -44.98
N LEU A 128 -14.95 2.91 -44.12
CA LEU A 128 -15.59 2.66 -42.82
C LEU A 128 -16.96 1.97 -43.00
N GLU A 129 -17.66 2.20 -44.13
CA GLU A 129 -18.93 1.54 -44.45
C GLU A 129 -18.78 0.03 -44.66
N ASP A 130 -17.65 -0.44 -45.22
CA ASP A 130 -17.34 -1.86 -45.39
C ASP A 130 -17.04 -2.56 -44.04
N LEU A 131 -16.42 -1.83 -43.11
CA LEU A 131 -16.19 -2.25 -41.72
C LEU A 131 -17.49 -2.30 -40.91
N LEU A 132 -18.38 -1.32 -41.10
CA LEU A 132 -19.67 -1.21 -40.41
C LEU A 132 -20.76 -2.14 -40.98
N ALA A 133 -20.59 -2.63 -42.22
CA ALA A 133 -21.49 -3.60 -42.86
C ALA A 133 -21.30 -5.03 -42.35
N SER A 134 -20.19 -5.33 -41.67
CA SER A 134 -20.03 -6.57 -40.90
C SER A 134 -20.83 -6.43 -39.59
N GLU A 135 -21.71 -7.38 -39.28
CA GLU A 135 -22.67 -7.28 -38.18
C GLU A 135 -22.02 -6.91 -36.84
N ILE A 136 -22.04 -5.61 -36.50
CA ILE A 136 -21.53 -5.06 -35.25
C ILE A 136 -22.39 -5.56 -34.08
N PRO A 137 -21.80 -6.00 -32.95
CA PRO A 137 -22.54 -6.40 -31.76
C PRO A 137 -23.52 -5.31 -31.28
N LEU A 138 -24.70 -5.76 -30.85
CA LEU A 138 -25.85 -4.97 -30.38
C LEU A 138 -25.53 -3.91 -29.31
N GLN A 139 -24.36 -3.99 -28.65
CA GLN A 139 -23.93 -3.09 -27.58
C GLN A 139 -23.42 -1.75 -28.09
N VAL A 140 -22.71 -1.69 -29.23
CA VAL A 140 -22.21 -0.43 -29.81
C VAL A 140 -23.37 0.41 -30.37
N ARG A 141 -24.36 -0.24 -30.99
CA ARG A 141 -25.61 0.41 -31.43
C ARG A 141 -26.41 1.04 -30.27
N LYS A 142 -26.38 0.44 -29.08
CA LYS A 142 -27.09 0.95 -27.90
C LYS A 142 -26.41 2.19 -27.30
N VAL A 143 -25.09 2.29 -27.40
CA VAL A 143 -24.34 3.48 -26.97
C VAL A 143 -24.57 4.64 -27.94
N ALA A 144 -24.53 4.38 -29.25
CA ALA A 144 -24.83 5.39 -30.27
C ALA A 144 -26.28 5.91 -30.22
N GLN A 145 -27.26 5.02 -29.97
CA GLN A 145 -28.68 5.40 -29.87
C GLN A 145 -29.03 6.22 -28.61
N ARG A 146 -28.26 6.09 -27.52
CA ARG A 146 -28.48 6.84 -26.27
C ARG A 146 -28.04 8.31 -26.35
N SER A 147 -27.24 8.69 -27.35
CA SER A 147 -26.58 10.00 -27.41
C SER A 147 -27.38 11.11 -28.10
N ARG A 148 -28.56 10.84 -28.68
CA ARG A 148 -29.40 11.82 -29.42
C ARG A 148 -28.60 12.72 -30.40
N MET A 149 -27.53 12.22 -31.01
CA MET A 149 -26.81 12.96 -32.05
C MET A 149 -27.57 12.85 -33.37
N ASP A 150 -27.68 13.99 -34.06
CA ASP A 150 -28.40 14.14 -35.31
C ASP A 150 -27.80 13.25 -36.40
N ARG A 151 -28.66 12.49 -37.11
CA ARG A 151 -28.24 11.41 -38.03
C ARG A 151 -27.41 11.89 -39.22
N ASN A 152 -27.40 13.18 -39.50
CA ASN A 152 -26.69 13.77 -40.63
C ASN A 152 -25.21 14.12 -40.35
N LEU A 153 -24.73 14.00 -39.11
CA LEU A 153 -23.35 14.35 -38.71
C LEU A 153 -22.49 13.13 -38.30
N GLY A 154 -23.07 11.94 -38.20
CA GLY A 154 -22.42 10.78 -37.57
C GLY A 154 -21.24 10.17 -38.34
N HIS A 155 -21.28 10.16 -39.67
CA HIS A 155 -20.30 9.43 -40.47
C HIS A 155 -18.90 10.09 -40.52
N GLU A 156 -18.85 11.43 -40.52
CA GLU A 156 -17.58 12.15 -40.50
C GLU A 156 -16.99 12.23 -39.09
N TRP A 157 -17.84 12.40 -38.08
CA TRP A 157 -17.42 12.46 -36.67
C TRP A 157 -16.80 11.15 -36.18
N GLU A 158 -17.35 9.99 -36.58
CA GLU A 158 -16.81 8.67 -36.23
C GLU A 158 -15.47 8.37 -36.94
N LYS A 159 -15.30 8.79 -38.21
CA LYS A 159 -13.99 8.78 -38.87
C LYS A 159 -12.98 9.64 -38.12
N TRP A 160 -13.39 10.83 -37.70
CA TRP A 160 -12.57 11.79 -36.95
C TRP A 160 -12.05 11.21 -35.63
N MET A 161 -12.90 10.62 -34.78
CA MET A 161 -12.46 10.06 -33.49
C MET A 161 -11.50 8.86 -33.62
N THR A 162 -11.51 8.17 -34.75
CA THR A 162 -10.70 6.95 -34.96
C THR A 162 -9.31 7.26 -35.54
N ILE A 163 -9.20 8.32 -36.34
CA ILE A 163 -7.98 8.69 -37.08
C ILE A 163 -7.23 9.84 -36.40
N ALA A 164 -7.96 10.83 -35.86
CA ALA A 164 -7.38 12.05 -35.30
C ALA A 164 -6.28 11.81 -34.24
N PRO A 165 -6.38 10.83 -33.31
CA PRO A 165 -5.31 10.64 -32.32
C PRO A 165 -3.96 10.23 -32.92
N ALA A 166 -3.94 9.53 -34.06
CA ALA A 166 -2.70 9.10 -34.72
C ALA A 166 -2.08 10.23 -35.55
N SER A 167 -2.91 10.97 -36.28
CA SER A 167 -2.45 12.12 -37.06
C SER A 167 -2.01 13.28 -36.15
N ILE A 168 -2.74 13.56 -35.07
CA ILE A 168 -2.35 14.57 -34.06
C ILE A 168 -0.98 14.22 -33.46
N ARG A 169 -0.66 12.95 -33.24
CA ARG A 169 0.65 12.49 -32.75
C ARG A 169 1.79 12.81 -33.70
N LEU A 170 1.62 12.47 -34.97
CA LEU A 170 2.63 12.69 -36.00
C LEU A 170 2.89 14.19 -36.17
N TRP A 171 1.82 14.97 -36.31
CA TRP A 171 1.90 16.42 -36.39
C TRP A 171 2.50 17.05 -35.13
N ALA A 172 2.16 16.56 -33.93
CA ALA A 172 2.74 17.07 -32.69
C ALA A 172 4.25 16.82 -32.62
N THR A 173 4.72 15.67 -33.13
CA THR A 173 6.16 15.35 -33.19
C THR A 173 6.90 16.33 -34.10
N ALA A 174 6.33 16.58 -35.28
CA ALA A 174 6.86 17.51 -36.26
C ALA A 174 6.90 18.95 -35.70
N TRP A 175 5.82 19.37 -35.04
CA TRP A 175 5.74 20.66 -34.37
C TRP A 175 6.78 20.82 -33.28
N LEU A 176 6.97 19.81 -32.42
CA LEU A 176 7.98 19.85 -31.37
C LEU A 176 9.39 20.04 -31.94
N GLN A 177 9.72 19.37 -33.06
CA GLN A 177 11.03 19.50 -33.71
C GLN A 177 11.26 20.89 -34.28
N LYS A 178 10.30 21.45 -35.02
CA LYS A 178 10.43 22.81 -35.57
C LYS A 178 10.47 23.86 -34.47
N LEU A 179 9.55 23.78 -33.50
CA LEU A 179 9.53 24.70 -32.35
C LEU A 179 10.85 24.69 -31.59
N GLU A 180 11.51 23.55 -31.47
CA GLU A 180 12.85 23.47 -30.90
C GLU A 180 13.90 24.24 -31.69
N GLY A 181 13.91 24.15 -33.02
CA GLY A 181 14.79 24.97 -33.86
C GLY A 181 14.58 26.46 -33.59
N TYR A 182 13.33 26.92 -33.60
CA TYR A 182 12.99 28.32 -33.36
C TYR A 182 13.32 28.80 -31.95
N ILE A 183 13.11 27.97 -30.92
CA ILE A 183 13.48 28.29 -29.53
C ILE A 183 15.01 28.43 -29.41
N LEU A 184 15.79 27.57 -30.08
CA LEU A 184 17.26 27.65 -30.07
C LEU A 184 17.79 28.88 -30.79
N GLU A 185 17.13 29.30 -31.87
CA GLU A 185 17.46 30.51 -32.63
C GLU A 185 17.02 31.80 -31.92
N GLY A 186 16.17 31.70 -30.90
CA GLY A 186 15.63 32.84 -30.15
C GLY A 186 14.58 33.63 -30.94
N THR A 187 13.89 32.96 -31.87
CA THR A 187 12.91 33.58 -32.76
C THR A 187 11.68 34.04 -31.97
N PRO A 188 11.35 35.35 -31.97
CA PRO A 188 10.30 35.89 -31.09
C PRO A 188 8.88 35.68 -31.61
N ARG A 189 8.71 35.50 -32.93
CA ARG A 189 7.42 35.37 -33.63
C ARG A 189 7.47 34.32 -34.70
N LEU A 190 6.39 33.56 -34.84
CA LEU A 190 6.21 32.49 -35.80
C LEU A 190 4.87 32.69 -36.52
N ARG A 191 4.88 32.92 -37.84
CA ARG A 191 3.65 32.99 -38.65
C ARG A 191 3.45 31.64 -39.33
N ILE A 192 2.27 31.02 -39.16
CA ILE A 192 1.92 29.71 -39.70
C ILE A 192 0.71 29.88 -40.61
N ARG A 193 0.82 29.46 -41.87
CA ARG A 193 -0.29 29.38 -42.81
C ARG A 193 -0.72 27.93 -42.99
N VAL A 194 -2.00 27.63 -42.73
CA VAL A 194 -2.61 26.30 -42.93
C VAL A 194 -3.47 26.38 -44.19
N TYR A 195 -3.20 25.54 -45.18
CA TYR A 195 -3.86 25.61 -46.49
C TYR A 195 -5.13 24.77 -46.62
N ALA A 196 -5.46 23.95 -45.62
CA ALA A 196 -6.58 23.00 -45.63
C ALA A 196 -7.55 23.23 -44.47
N GLU A 197 -8.82 22.86 -44.62
CA GLU A 197 -9.84 22.89 -43.55
C GLU A 197 -9.61 21.82 -42.46
N ASP A 198 -8.47 21.13 -42.44
CA ASP A 198 -8.15 20.11 -41.44
C ASP A 198 -7.69 20.76 -40.13
N PRO A 199 -8.43 20.64 -39.01
CA PRO A 199 -7.98 21.16 -37.72
C PRO A 199 -6.88 20.33 -37.05
N ILE A 200 -6.50 19.14 -37.56
CA ILE A 200 -5.47 18.29 -36.94
C ILE A 200 -4.13 19.00 -36.75
N PRO A 201 -3.53 19.67 -37.75
CA PRO A 201 -2.26 20.38 -37.58
C PRO A 201 -2.34 21.50 -36.54
N ILE A 202 -3.48 22.19 -36.46
CA ILE A 202 -3.75 23.28 -35.51
C ILE A 202 -3.88 22.73 -34.09
N LEU A 203 -4.65 21.64 -33.92
CA LEU A 203 -4.80 20.94 -32.64
C LEU A 203 -3.48 20.35 -32.15
N ALA A 204 -2.68 19.79 -33.05
CA ALA A 204 -1.38 19.22 -32.75
C ALA A 204 -0.34 20.29 -32.38
N LEU A 205 -0.35 21.43 -33.05
CA LEU A 205 0.45 22.60 -32.68
C LEU A 205 0.10 23.08 -31.28
N TRP A 206 -1.20 23.25 -31.01
CA TRP A 206 -1.71 23.66 -29.71
C TRP A 206 -1.27 22.71 -28.61
N ASP A 207 -1.49 21.41 -28.81
CA ASP A 207 -1.07 20.36 -27.89
C ASP A 207 0.45 20.36 -27.65
N SER A 208 1.24 20.65 -28.69
CA SER A 208 2.70 20.76 -28.60
C SER A 208 3.15 21.96 -27.79
N LEU A 209 2.51 23.12 -27.97
CA LEU A 209 2.81 24.34 -27.21
C LEU A 209 2.45 24.17 -25.72
N GLU A 210 1.27 23.62 -25.42
CA GLU A 210 0.88 23.30 -24.04
C GLU A 210 1.86 22.33 -23.37
N LEU A 211 2.26 21.28 -24.09
CA LEU A 211 3.21 20.29 -23.61
C LEU A 211 4.60 20.91 -23.37
N LEU A 212 5.08 21.78 -24.27
CA LEU A 212 6.35 22.48 -24.09
C LEU A 212 6.32 23.41 -22.88
N GLU A 213 5.22 24.13 -22.64
CA GLU A 213 5.07 24.98 -21.46
C GLU A 213 5.00 24.15 -20.17
N ALA A 214 4.25 23.04 -20.18
CA ALA A 214 4.19 22.12 -19.04
C ALA A 214 5.57 21.54 -18.72
N VAL A 215 6.33 21.12 -19.73
CA VAL A 215 7.72 20.64 -19.59
C VAL A 215 8.64 21.75 -19.10
N ARG A 216 8.50 22.97 -19.62
CA ARG A 216 9.28 24.13 -19.20
C ARG A 216 9.12 24.38 -17.70
N ARG A 217 7.88 24.37 -17.20
CA ARG A 217 7.57 24.56 -15.78
C ARG A 217 8.02 23.39 -14.92
N LEU A 218 7.75 22.17 -15.38
CA LEU A 218 8.14 20.94 -14.69
C LEU A 218 9.65 20.90 -14.41
N TYR A 219 10.46 21.33 -15.38
CA TYR A 219 11.92 21.30 -15.27
C TYR A 219 12.58 22.64 -14.93
N GLY A 220 11.79 23.69 -14.65
CA GLY A 220 12.32 25.03 -14.33
C GLY A 220 13.18 25.66 -15.44
N LEU A 221 12.86 25.38 -16.71
CA LEU A 221 13.69 25.78 -17.85
C LEU A 221 13.47 27.26 -18.21
N SER A 222 14.57 27.94 -18.55
CA SER A 222 14.62 29.38 -18.85
C SER A 222 14.62 29.64 -20.36
N PHE A 223 13.50 29.38 -21.04
CA PHE A 223 13.29 29.78 -22.43
C PHE A 223 11.91 30.43 -22.62
N ARG A 224 11.74 31.21 -23.69
CA ARG A 224 10.45 31.77 -24.09
C ARG A 224 9.92 31.00 -25.29
N LEU A 225 8.62 30.72 -25.30
CA LEU A 225 7.94 30.22 -26.48
C LEU A 225 7.76 31.38 -27.48
N PRO A 226 7.86 31.12 -28.80
CA PRO A 226 7.59 32.12 -29.82
C PRO A 226 6.11 32.54 -29.80
N GLU A 227 5.82 33.80 -30.12
CA GLU A 227 4.45 34.26 -30.37
C GLU A 227 3.98 33.70 -31.72
N VAL A 228 2.90 32.90 -31.71
CA VAL A 228 2.42 32.21 -32.91
C VAL A 228 1.23 32.95 -33.52
N GLU A 229 1.38 33.41 -34.76
CA GLU A 229 0.32 33.99 -35.59
C GLU A 229 -0.15 32.91 -36.58
N LEU A 230 -1.42 32.51 -36.51
CA LEU A 230 -1.97 31.43 -37.35
C LEU A 230 -2.97 31.99 -38.37
N GLU A 231 -2.66 31.79 -39.65
CA GLU A 231 -3.54 32.03 -40.80
C GLU A 231 -4.11 30.71 -41.28
N ALA A 232 -5.43 30.51 -41.20
CA ALA A 232 -6.09 29.30 -41.65
C ALA A 232 -7.43 29.63 -42.34
N PRO A 233 -7.88 28.84 -43.33
CA PRO A 233 -9.20 29.02 -43.92
C PRO A 233 -10.30 28.91 -42.86
N ALA A 234 -11.43 29.58 -43.11
CA ALA A 234 -12.56 29.57 -42.18
C ALA A 234 -13.01 28.13 -41.88
N LEU A 235 -12.81 27.67 -40.64
CA LEU A 235 -13.22 26.31 -40.22
C LEU A 235 -14.72 26.10 -40.48
N SER A 236 -15.04 24.98 -41.12
CA SER A 236 -16.41 24.48 -41.24
C SER A 236 -17.05 24.26 -39.85
N GLN A 237 -18.38 24.15 -39.79
CA GLN A 237 -19.09 23.90 -38.52
C GLN A 237 -18.58 22.63 -37.81
N ILE A 238 -18.14 21.63 -38.57
CA ILE A 238 -17.55 20.39 -38.06
C ILE A 238 -16.18 20.67 -37.43
N GLY A 239 -15.32 21.43 -38.11
CA GLY A 239 -14.01 21.85 -37.59
C GLY A 239 -14.11 22.68 -36.31
N LYS A 240 -15.08 23.61 -36.23
CA LYS A 240 -15.38 24.38 -35.01
C LYS A 240 -15.85 23.48 -33.87
N THR A 241 -16.76 22.54 -34.14
CA THR A 241 -17.26 21.60 -33.14
C THR A 241 -16.16 20.67 -32.61
N ALA A 242 -15.27 20.21 -33.48
CA ALA A 242 -14.12 19.38 -33.10
C ALA A 242 -13.12 20.15 -32.22
N LEU A 243 -12.84 21.40 -32.60
CA LEU A 243 -11.99 22.31 -31.83
C LEU A 243 -12.60 22.62 -30.45
N GLU A 244 -13.89 22.95 -30.39
CA GLU A 244 -14.61 23.17 -29.13
C GLU A 244 -14.65 21.90 -28.26
N ALA A 245 -14.84 20.72 -28.85
CA ALA A 245 -14.82 19.46 -28.11
C ALA A 245 -13.42 19.11 -27.55
N TYR A 246 -12.36 19.38 -28.32
CA TYR A 246 -10.97 19.17 -27.91
C TYR A 246 -10.52 20.16 -26.83
N LEU A 247 -10.86 21.45 -27.00
CA LEU A 247 -10.55 22.53 -26.07
C LEU A 247 -11.45 22.54 -24.82
N GLY A 248 -12.46 21.66 -24.75
CA GLY A 248 -13.32 21.53 -23.58
C GLY A 248 -14.41 22.59 -23.47
N GLY A 249 -15.22 22.77 -24.53
CA GLY A 249 -16.36 23.68 -24.54
C GLY A 249 -17.41 23.32 -23.49
N THR A 250 -17.64 24.23 -22.54
CA THR A 250 -18.78 24.54 -21.63
C THR A 250 -19.68 23.44 -21.03
N ASN A 251 -19.59 22.17 -21.43
CA ASN A 251 -20.40 21.05 -20.96
C ASN A 251 -19.51 19.90 -20.43
N GLY A 252 -18.56 20.23 -19.55
CA GLY A 252 -18.21 19.42 -18.38
C GLY A 252 -17.95 17.92 -18.53
N ARG A 253 -17.44 17.41 -19.67
CA ARG A 253 -17.10 15.98 -19.82
C ARG A 253 -15.62 15.65 -20.03
N SER A 254 -14.79 16.61 -20.44
CA SER A 254 -13.34 16.36 -20.57
C SER A 254 -12.53 16.75 -19.32
N GLY A 255 -13.07 17.58 -18.42
CA GLY A 255 -12.44 17.93 -17.13
C GLY A 255 -11.05 18.56 -17.21
N ARG A 256 -10.51 18.85 -18.41
CA ARG A 256 -9.24 19.54 -18.63
C ARG A 256 -9.43 21.02 -18.30
N GLU A 257 -8.85 21.48 -17.19
CA GLU A 257 -8.46 22.88 -17.08
C GLU A 257 -7.25 23.07 -18.00
N ALA A 258 -7.45 23.76 -19.11
CA ALA A 258 -6.36 24.06 -20.02
C ALA A 258 -5.38 25.04 -19.32
N LEU A 259 -4.07 24.82 -19.51
CA LEU A 259 -3.01 25.62 -18.86
C LEU A 259 -2.90 27.06 -19.41
N TRP A 260 -3.68 27.39 -20.44
CA TRP A 260 -3.63 28.68 -21.15
C TRP A 260 -3.82 29.94 -20.29
N PRO A 261 -4.62 29.96 -19.19
CA PRO A 261 -4.75 31.16 -18.35
C PRO A 261 -3.46 31.53 -17.62
N LEU A 262 -2.51 30.60 -17.53
CA LEU A 262 -1.29 30.72 -16.75
C LEU A 262 -0.06 31.00 -17.61
N ILE A 263 -0.14 30.92 -18.95
CA ILE A 263 0.96 31.21 -19.87
C ILE A 263 1.19 32.73 -19.89
N ASP A 264 2.40 33.20 -19.53
CA ASP A 264 2.75 34.62 -19.65
C ASP A 264 2.90 35.00 -21.14
N GLY A 265 1.79 35.51 -21.72
CA GLY A 265 1.59 35.97 -23.10
C GLY A 265 0.74 35.01 -23.96
N PRO A 266 0.04 35.43 -25.05
CA PRO A 266 -0.58 36.70 -25.37
C PRO A 266 -2.11 36.62 -25.09
N ALA A 267 -2.53 36.62 -23.81
CA ALA A 267 -3.95 36.57 -23.47
C ALA A 267 -4.69 37.91 -23.66
N GLU A 268 -3.98 39.02 -23.92
CA GLU A 268 -4.61 40.33 -24.18
C GLU A 268 -4.93 40.58 -25.67
N ASN A 269 -4.51 39.70 -26.59
CA ASN A 269 -4.88 39.84 -28.00
C ASN A 269 -4.89 38.46 -28.72
N PRO A 270 -6.04 37.82 -28.94
CA PRO A 270 -6.11 36.57 -29.67
C PRO A 270 -5.85 36.84 -31.15
N GLN A 271 -4.59 36.78 -31.59
CA GLN A 271 -4.25 36.85 -33.02
C GLN A 271 -4.18 35.46 -33.66
N ILE A 272 -5.21 34.64 -33.43
CA ILE A 272 -5.61 33.66 -34.44
C ILE A 272 -6.54 34.43 -35.39
N VAL A 273 -5.97 35.04 -36.43
CA VAL A 273 -6.76 35.72 -37.46
C VAL A 273 -7.26 34.65 -38.43
N ILE A 274 -8.41 34.06 -38.13
CA ILE A 274 -9.13 33.19 -39.07
C ILE A 274 -9.86 34.09 -40.06
N GLY A 275 -9.35 34.20 -41.29
CA GLY A 275 -9.92 35.03 -42.35
C GLY A 275 -9.55 34.51 -43.73
N ASP A 276 -10.25 34.97 -44.77
CA ASP A 276 -9.82 34.73 -46.16
C ASP A 276 -8.45 35.37 -46.37
N PRO A 277 -7.47 34.65 -46.96
CA PRO A 277 -6.12 35.18 -47.15
C PRO A 277 -6.21 36.39 -48.08
N VAL A 278 -5.79 37.55 -47.60
CA VAL A 278 -5.61 38.75 -48.44
C VAL A 278 -4.12 38.92 -48.67
N ASP A 279 -3.75 39.02 -49.94
CA ASP A 279 -2.38 39.22 -50.46
C ASP A 279 -1.56 40.20 -49.59
N LEU A 280 -0.47 39.69 -49.02
CA LEU A 280 0.60 40.50 -48.42
C LEU A 280 1.97 39.96 -48.87
N ASP A 281 2.92 40.90 -48.97
CA ASP A 281 4.17 40.84 -49.75
C ASP A 281 5.16 39.70 -49.41
N ASP A 282 5.95 39.33 -50.44
CA ASP A 282 6.91 38.22 -50.62
C ASP A 282 8.04 38.01 -49.56
N ASP A 283 8.04 38.70 -48.41
CA ASP A 283 9.05 38.52 -47.34
C ASP A 283 8.58 37.56 -46.22
N GLU A 284 7.57 36.72 -46.50
CA GLU A 284 6.96 35.76 -45.57
C GLU A 284 7.58 34.36 -45.67
N LEU A 285 7.89 33.76 -44.52
CA LEU A 285 8.32 32.35 -44.42
C LEU A 285 7.09 31.43 -44.55
N GLU A 286 6.83 30.96 -45.77
CA GLU A 286 5.85 29.90 -46.04
C GLU A 286 6.39 28.56 -45.54
N ALA A 287 5.81 28.03 -44.46
CA ALA A 287 6.02 26.65 -44.07
C ALA A 287 5.11 25.76 -44.92
N HIS A 288 5.63 25.27 -46.06
CA HIS A 288 5.03 24.15 -46.79
C HIS A 288 5.43 22.85 -46.09
N TRP A 289 4.46 22.03 -45.73
CA TRP A 289 4.71 20.74 -45.08
C TRP A 289 4.26 19.60 -45.99
N ASP A 290 5.22 18.77 -46.39
CA ASP A 290 4.98 17.49 -47.07
C ASP A 290 4.88 16.37 -46.00
N GLU A 291 3.92 15.45 -46.14
CA GLU A 291 3.72 14.32 -45.22
C GLU A 291 4.98 13.44 -45.13
N GLN A 292 5.77 13.33 -46.20
CA GLN A 292 7.04 12.58 -46.21
C GLN A 292 8.16 13.26 -45.40
N GLU A 293 8.20 14.60 -45.40
CA GLU A 293 9.15 15.38 -44.61
C GLU A 293 8.85 15.25 -43.11
N ILE A 294 7.57 15.28 -42.74
CA ILE A 294 7.08 15.05 -41.36
C ILE A 294 7.46 13.66 -40.86
N ALA A 295 7.29 12.63 -41.68
CA ALA A 295 7.63 11.25 -41.33
C ALA A 295 9.14 11.08 -41.11
N THR A 296 9.95 11.67 -41.98
CA THR A 296 11.43 11.61 -41.90
C THR A 296 11.96 12.31 -40.64
N GLU A 297 11.43 13.50 -40.31
CA GLU A 297 11.77 14.24 -39.10
C GLU A 297 11.42 13.44 -37.83
N ALA A 298 10.23 12.82 -37.79
CA ALA A 298 9.80 11.96 -36.68
C ALA A 298 10.68 10.70 -36.51
N GLU A 299 11.09 10.05 -37.62
CA GLU A 299 12.00 8.89 -37.59
C GLU A 299 13.38 9.24 -37.04
N GLN A 300 13.91 10.41 -37.37
CA GLN A 300 15.21 10.88 -36.87
C GLN A 300 15.19 11.06 -35.35
N LEU A 301 14.11 11.64 -34.80
CA LEU A 301 13.88 11.76 -33.35
C LEU A 301 13.76 10.41 -32.63
N LEU A 302 13.17 9.41 -33.30
CA LEU A 302 12.98 8.04 -32.78
C LEU A 302 14.27 7.21 -32.76
N SER A 303 15.24 7.54 -33.62
CA SER A 303 16.45 6.73 -33.85
C SER A 303 17.49 6.80 -32.72
N GLU A 304 17.43 7.81 -31.86
CA GLU A 304 18.38 8.03 -30.78
C GLU A 304 17.83 7.49 -29.45
N GLY A 305 18.42 6.41 -28.93
CA GLY A 305 17.90 5.67 -27.75
C GLY A 305 17.82 6.44 -26.43
N HIS A 306 17.02 5.94 -25.48
CA HIS A 306 16.73 6.61 -24.21
C HIS A 306 17.96 6.73 -23.30
N LEU A 307 18.16 7.93 -22.75
CA LEU A 307 19.22 8.27 -21.79
C LEU A 307 18.79 7.89 -20.36
N GLY A 308 19.72 7.41 -19.53
CA GLY A 308 19.53 7.29 -18.09
C GLY A 308 19.35 8.66 -17.40
N LEU A 309 19.15 8.68 -16.09
CA LEU A 309 19.05 9.91 -15.31
C LEU A 309 20.35 10.74 -15.45
N PRO A 310 20.28 12.03 -15.81
CA PRO A 310 21.41 12.95 -15.68
C PRO A 310 21.98 12.97 -14.25
N GLN A 311 23.26 13.31 -14.10
CA GLN A 311 23.91 13.39 -12.77
C GLN A 311 23.29 14.47 -11.89
N ASP A 312 22.81 15.56 -12.50
CA ASP A 312 22.23 16.75 -11.90
C ASP A 312 20.69 16.76 -11.93
N TYR A 313 20.06 15.61 -12.18
CA TYR A 313 18.62 15.50 -12.28
C TYR A 313 17.92 15.72 -10.93
N ARG A 314 17.19 16.83 -10.80
CA ARG A 314 16.20 17.04 -9.75
C ARG A 314 15.11 17.98 -10.24
N ILE A 315 13.85 17.60 -10.01
CA ILE A 315 12.72 18.51 -10.14
C ILE A 315 12.42 19.03 -8.74
N GLU A 316 12.45 20.36 -8.57
CA GLU A 316 12.15 21.02 -7.29
C GLU A 316 10.63 21.12 -7.08
N ASP A 317 10.08 22.32 -6.91
CA ASP A 317 8.64 22.52 -6.73
C ASP A 317 7.91 22.62 -8.08
N THR A 318 7.08 21.63 -8.37
CA THR A 318 6.20 21.65 -9.54
C THR A 318 4.83 22.23 -9.16
N PRO A 319 4.33 23.26 -9.88
CA PRO A 319 2.97 23.77 -9.68
C PRO A 319 1.92 22.68 -9.85
N ARG A 320 0.87 22.71 -9.03
CA ARG A 320 -0.20 21.70 -9.04
C ARG A 320 -0.84 21.57 -10.43
N GLU A 321 -1.06 22.69 -11.10
CA GLU A 321 -1.73 22.75 -12.39
C GLU A 321 -0.95 21.98 -13.45
N VAL A 322 0.39 21.98 -13.37
CA VAL A 322 1.26 21.20 -14.26
C VAL A 322 1.12 19.70 -14.01
N LEU A 323 1.05 19.29 -12.74
CA LEU A 323 0.86 17.88 -12.38
C LEU A 323 -0.54 17.39 -12.78
N ASP A 324 -1.57 18.20 -12.55
CA ASP A 324 -2.95 17.92 -12.94
C ASP A 324 -3.08 17.83 -14.47
N HIS A 325 -2.36 18.68 -15.22
CA HIS A 325 -2.27 18.57 -16.68
C HIS A 325 -1.71 17.21 -17.13
N PHE A 326 -0.56 16.78 -16.61
CA PHE A 326 0.01 15.47 -16.97
C PHE A 326 -0.86 14.31 -16.50
N PHE A 327 -1.50 14.44 -15.33
CA PHE A 327 -2.41 13.42 -14.80
C PHE A 327 -3.64 13.23 -15.71
N SER A 328 -4.28 14.33 -16.11
CA SER A 328 -5.38 14.33 -17.06
C SER A 328 -4.96 13.79 -18.41
N ARG A 329 -3.80 14.23 -18.90
CA ARG A 329 -3.26 13.80 -20.20
C ARG A 329 -2.99 12.31 -20.28
N PHE A 330 -2.33 11.72 -19.29
CA PHE A 330 -1.91 10.31 -19.36
C PHE A 330 -2.92 9.31 -18.81
N LEU A 331 -3.60 9.68 -17.73
CA LEU A 331 -4.45 8.75 -16.98
C LEU A 331 -5.94 9.10 -17.11
N GLY A 332 -6.30 10.17 -17.82
CA GLY A 332 -7.69 10.52 -18.14
C GLY A 332 -8.50 11.06 -16.96
N HIS A 333 -7.83 11.47 -15.87
CA HIS A 333 -8.45 11.97 -14.65
C HIS A 333 -8.20 13.47 -14.46
N PRO A 334 -9.20 14.28 -14.05
CA PRO A 334 -9.12 15.74 -14.13
C PRO A 334 -8.04 16.37 -13.24
N SER A 335 -7.86 15.86 -12.01
CA SER A 335 -6.94 16.44 -11.04
C SER A 335 -6.52 15.43 -9.97
N LEU A 336 -5.30 15.57 -9.46
CA LEU A 336 -4.78 14.84 -8.30
C LEU A 336 -5.43 15.35 -7.01
N ARG A 337 -5.47 14.49 -6.00
CA ARG A 337 -5.81 14.85 -4.61
C ARG A 337 -4.58 15.43 -3.90
N ASN A 338 -4.78 16.19 -2.83
CA ASN A 338 -3.70 16.92 -2.16
C ASN A 338 -2.54 16.01 -1.72
N GLU A 339 -2.85 14.86 -1.13
CA GLU A 339 -1.83 13.91 -0.68
C GLU A 339 -1.15 13.18 -1.85
N GLN A 340 -1.83 13.04 -2.99
CA GLN A 340 -1.21 12.53 -4.22
C GLN A 340 -0.25 13.57 -4.81
N VAL A 341 -0.62 14.86 -4.78
CA VAL A 341 0.26 15.96 -5.20
C VAL A 341 1.52 15.99 -4.35
N GLU A 342 1.39 15.96 -3.02
CA GLU A 342 2.53 15.93 -2.09
C GLU A 342 3.43 14.73 -2.39
N ALA A 343 2.87 13.52 -2.51
CA ALA A 343 3.63 12.32 -2.80
C ALA A 343 4.36 12.41 -4.16
N VAL A 344 3.68 12.85 -5.23
CA VAL A 344 4.30 13.04 -6.55
C VAL A 344 5.43 14.06 -6.48
N GLN A 345 5.23 15.21 -5.82
CA GLN A 345 6.27 16.24 -5.66
C GLN A 345 7.51 15.71 -4.92
N ARG A 346 7.33 15.00 -3.81
CA ARG A 346 8.44 14.40 -3.05
C ARG A 346 9.20 13.36 -3.86
N LEU A 347 8.50 12.53 -4.64
CA LEU A 347 9.12 11.54 -5.52
C LEU A 347 9.88 12.20 -6.68
N LEU A 348 9.39 13.32 -7.21
CA LEU A 348 10.09 14.14 -8.22
C LEU A 348 11.39 14.76 -7.65
N LYS A 349 11.39 15.11 -6.36
CA LYS A 349 12.56 15.58 -5.60
C LYS A 349 13.57 14.48 -5.21
N GLN A 350 13.32 13.23 -5.62
CA GLN A 350 14.11 12.03 -5.30
C GLN A 350 14.09 11.63 -3.81
N GLU A 351 12.97 11.86 -3.12
CA GLU A 351 12.80 11.48 -1.72
C GLU A 351 12.20 10.07 -1.59
N SER A 352 12.69 9.29 -0.61
CA SER A 352 12.06 8.03 -0.20
C SER A 352 10.91 8.35 0.76
N MET A 353 9.79 7.66 0.67
CA MET A 353 8.60 7.95 1.48
C MET A 353 7.67 6.76 1.64
N LEU A 354 6.87 6.76 2.70
CA LEU A 354 5.79 5.79 2.90
C LEU A 354 4.45 6.48 2.70
N VAL A 355 3.69 6.04 1.69
CA VAL A 355 2.37 6.57 1.35
C VAL A 355 1.28 5.66 1.92
N ILE A 356 0.47 6.19 2.84
CA ILE A 356 -0.66 5.49 3.46
C ILE A 356 -1.96 6.16 3.03
N LEU A 357 -2.61 5.61 2.00
CA LEU A 357 -3.85 6.18 1.43
C LEU A 357 -4.93 5.11 1.26
N PRO A 358 -6.21 5.38 1.55
CA PRO A 358 -7.28 4.38 1.48
C PRO A 358 -7.35 3.57 0.18
N THR A 359 -7.96 2.39 0.23
CA THR A 359 -8.26 1.63 -1.00
C THR A 359 -9.14 2.44 -1.94
N GLY A 360 -8.87 2.38 -3.25
CA GLY A 360 -9.55 3.22 -4.25
C GLY A 360 -9.13 4.70 -4.25
N TYR A 361 -8.18 5.12 -3.41
CA TYR A 361 -7.70 6.52 -3.41
C TYR A 361 -6.76 6.86 -4.57
N GLY A 362 -6.50 5.91 -5.48
CA GLY A 362 -5.59 6.12 -6.62
C GLY A 362 -4.10 6.09 -6.23
N LYS A 363 -3.68 5.18 -5.34
CA LYS A 363 -2.25 5.02 -4.97
C LYS A 363 -1.35 4.76 -6.18
N SER A 364 -1.80 3.91 -7.10
CA SER A 364 -1.04 3.58 -8.31
C SER A 364 -0.73 4.79 -9.19
N ALA A 365 -1.63 5.77 -9.22
CA ALA A 365 -1.44 7.01 -9.96
C ALA A 365 -0.17 7.77 -9.54
N ILE A 366 0.24 7.67 -8.26
CA ILE A 366 1.42 8.37 -7.74
C ILE A 366 2.68 7.88 -8.45
N TYR A 367 2.91 6.57 -8.46
CA TYR A 367 4.09 6.01 -9.12
C TYR A 367 3.91 5.96 -10.65
N GLN A 368 2.70 5.77 -11.17
CA GLN A 368 2.45 5.78 -12.62
C GLN A 368 2.74 7.15 -13.23
N LEU A 369 2.16 8.22 -12.67
CA LEU A 369 2.41 9.56 -13.15
C LEU A 369 3.89 9.93 -13.02
N SER A 370 4.48 9.67 -11.86
CA SER A 370 5.90 9.96 -11.60
C SER A 370 6.82 9.24 -12.59
N ALA A 371 6.57 7.97 -12.90
CA ALA A 371 7.35 7.20 -13.87
C ALA A 371 7.22 7.75 -15.31
N LEU A 372 6.05 8.31 -15.64
CA LEU A 372 5.78 8.86 -16.96
C LEU A 372 6.45 10.21 -17.18
N ILE A 373 6.50 11.06 -16.15
CA ILE A 373 7.05 12.42 -16.23
C ILE A 373 8.56 12.52 -15.93
N GLN A 374 9.15 11.50 -15.30
CA GLN A 374 10.59 11.43 -15.02
C GLN A 374 11.37 10.68 -16.12
N PRO A 375 12.66 10.99 -16.33
CA PRO A 375 13.57 10.14 -17.10
C PRO A 375 13.91 8.86 -16.33
N GLY A 376 14.30 7.83 -17.06
CA GLY A 376 14.49 6.49 -16.50
C GLY A 376 13.18 5.70 -16.39
N MET A 377 13.26 4.59 -15.66
CA MET A 377 12.20 3.61 -15.48
C MET A 377 11.90 3.42 -13.99
N ALA A 378 10.61 3.32 -13.64
CA ALA A 378 10.19 2.86 -12.33
C ALA A 378 10.16 1.33 -12.27
N LEU A 379 10.85 0.75 -11.28
CA LEU A 379 10.71 -0.65 -10.93
C LEU A 379 9.59 -0.80 -9.90
N VAL A 380 8.54 -1.55 -10.21
CA VAL A 380 7.38 -1.74 -9.31
C VAL A 380 7.35 -3.18 -8.79
N ILE A 381 7.53 -3.34 -7.48
CA ILE A 381 7.41 -4.61 -6.78
C ILE A 381 5.97 -4.75 -6.30
N ALA A 382 5.22 -5.72 -6.85
CA ALA A 382 3.81 -5.92 -6.55
C ALA A 382 3.51 -7.37 -6.12
N PRO A 383 2.61 -7.59 -5.14
CA PRO A 383 2.42 -8.89 -4.50
C PRO A 383 1.83 -9.98 -5.40
N LEU A 384 1.06 -9.65 -6.44
CA LEU A 384 0.32 -10.64 -7.24
C LEU A 384 0.45 -10.39 -8.74
N VAL A 385 0.62 -11.48 -9.47
CA VAL A 385 0.59 -11.49 -10.95
C VAL A 385 -0.71 -10.90 -11.49
N ALA A 386 -1.86 -11.28 -10.91
CA ALA A 386 -3.15 -10.74 -11.33
C ALA A 386 -3.27 -9.22 -11.15
N LEU A 387 -2.65 -8.66 -10.09
CA LEU A 387 -2.61 -7.21 -9.87
C LEU A 387 -1.73 -6.54 -10.93
N ILE A 388 -0.56 -7.12 -11.22
CA ILE A 388 0.36 -6.63 -12.26
C ILE A 388 -0.33 -6.59 -13.63
N GLN A 389 -0.98 -7.68 -14.02
CA GLN A 389 -1.67 -7.80 -15.31
C GLN A 389 -2.80 -6.77 -15.44
N ASP A 390 -3.57 -6.55 -14.37
CA ASP A 390 -4.63 -5.54 -14.35
C ASP A 390 -4.08 -4.11 -14.52
N GLN A 391 -2.99 -3.78 -13.82
CA GLN A 391 -2.33 -2.47 -13.95
C GLN A 391 -1.77 -2.25 -15.35
N ILE A 392 -1.10 -3.24 -15.93
CA ILE A 392 -0.55 -3.17 -17.30
C ILE A 392 -1.69 -3.03 -18.32
N GLY A 393 -2.74 -3.86 -18.20
CA GLY A 393 -3.90 -3.78 -19.06
C GLY A 393 -4.58 -2.41 -19.02
N HIS A 394 -4.68 -1.79 -17.83
CA HIS A 394 -5.19 -0.43 -17.70
C HIS A 394 -4.29 0.60 -18.40
N LEU A 395 -2.97 0.55 -18.17
CA LEU A 395 -2.01 1.45 -18.83
C LEU A 395 -2.05 1.30 -20.36
N HIS A 396 -2.14 0.07 -20.88
CA HIS A 396 -2.26 -0.21 -22.31
C HIS A 396 -3.56 0.35 -22.89
N ARG A 397 -4.70 0.24 -22.18
CA ARG A 397 -5.97 0.89 -22.57
C ARG A 397 -5.88 2.41 -22.60
N CYS A 398 -5.04 3.01 -21.75
CA CYS A 398 -4.71 4.44 -21.81
C CYS A 398 -3.69 4.80 -22.90
N GLY A 399 -3.24 3.83 -23.72
CA GLY A 399 -2.24 4.02 -24.79
C GLY A 399 -0.78 3.97 -24.32
N ILE A 400 -0.52 3.66 -23.06
CA ILE A 400 0.83 3.60 -22.47
C ILE A 400 1.40 2.19 -22.67
N VAL A 401 2.02 1.96 -23.83
CA VAL A 401 2.62 0.65 -24.17
C VAL A 401 3.99 0.39 -23.51
N GLY A 402 4.61 1.42 -22.93
CA GLY A 402 5.88 1.34 -22.20
C GLY A 402 5.78 0.76 -20.79
N ALA A 403 4.78 -0.08 -20.53
CA ALA A 403 4.60 -0.80 -19.27
C ALA A 403 4.78 -2.31 -19.52
N GLY A 404 5.71 -2.92 -18.81
CA GLY A 404 6.04 -4.35 -18.94
C GLY A 404 6.13 -5.05 -17.60
N SER A 405 6.23 -6.37 -17.63
CA SER A 405 6.42 -7.18 -16.42
C SER A 405 7.36 -8.36 -16.65
N ILE A 406 7.93 -8.84 -15.55
CA ILE A 406 8.59 -10.13 -15.50
C ILE A 406 8.08 -10.92 -14.29
N THR A 407 7.32 -11.97 -14.55
CA THR A 407 6.79 -12.84 -13.50
C THR A 407 7.47 -14.22 -13.54
N SER A 408 7.37 -14.97 -12.45
CA SER A 408 8.02 -16.28 -12.30
C SER A 408 7.42 -17.37 -13.19
N ARG A 409 6.30 -17.11 -13.90
CA ARG A 409 5.55 -18.13 -14.66
C ARG A 409 5.72 -18.04 -16.19
N GLU A 410 6.20 -16.93 -16.71
CA GLU A 410 5.97 -16.56 -18.13
C GLU A 410 7.16 -16.77 -19.06
N ILE A 411 8.35 -17.17 -18.58
CA ILE A 411 9.57 -17.00 -19.39
C ILE A 411 10.42 -18.27 -19.52
N GLN A 412 10.64 -18.69 -20.77
CA GLN A 412 11.62 -19.71 -21.14
C GLN A 412 13.06 -19.15 -21.21
N ASN A 413 13.24 -17.87 -21.60
CA ASN A 413 14.55 -17.19 -21.66
C ASN A 413 14.54 -15.75 -21.09
N PRO A 414 14.94 -15.52 -19.83
CA PRO A 414 14.88 -14.20 -19.20
C PRO A 414 15.88 -13.18 -19.73
N ASN A 415 16.96 -13.61 -20.38
CA ASN A 415 18.00 -12.70 -20.88
C ASN A 415 17.49 -11.79 -21.99
N GLU A 416 16.58 -12.27 -22.84
CA GLU A 416 15.97 -11.45 -23.90
C GLU A 416 15.19 -10.27 -23.32
N ILE A 417 14.50 -10.49 -22.19
CA ILE A 417 13.78 -9.43 -21.49
C ILE A 417 14.76 -8.47 -20.81
N TYR A 418 15.87 -8.96 -20.24
CA TYR A 418 16.90 -8.09 -19.67
C TYR A 418 17.51 -7.18 -20.73
N ASP A 419 17.87 -7.74 -21.88
CA ASP A 419 18.39 -6.97 -23.02
C ASP A 419 17.36 -5.95 -23.51
N LEU A 420 16.07 -6.35 -23.57
CA LEU A 420 15.00 -5.45 -23.93
C LEU A 420 14.88 -4.30 -22.93
N VAL A 421 14.86 -4.57 -21.62
CA VAL A 421 14.78 -3.52 -20.59
C VAL A 421 16.00 -2.59 -20.64
N MET A 422 17.21 -3.12 -20.87
CA MET A 422 18.44 -2.32 -21.00
C MET A 422 18.42 -1.37 -22.20
N ARG A 423 17.68 -1.71 -23.26
CA ARG A 423 17.45 -0.81 -24.42
C ARG A 423 16.55 0.38 -24.06
N GLY A 424 15.89 0.36 -22.90
CA GLY A 424 15.06 1.46 -22.37
C GLY A 424 13.62 1.62 -22.90
N PRO A 425 12.91 0.61 -23.45
CA PRO A 425 11.55 0.75 -23.94
C PRO A 425 10.52 1.05 -22.84
N PHE A 426 10.80 0.66 -21.59
CA PHE A 426 9.85 0.70 -20.49
C PHE A 426 10.03 1.93 -19.59
N ARG A 427 8.90 2.49 -19.14
CA ARG A 427 8.81 3.47 -18.05
C ARG A 427 8.33 2.85 -16.76
N LEU A 428 7.51 1.82 -16.86
CA LEU A 428 7.06 1.02 -15.73
C LEU A 428 7.42 -0.42 -15.98
N PHE A 429 8.08 -1.03 -15.01
CA PHE A 429 8.44 -2.43 -15.10
C PHE A 429 8.08 -3.15 -13.80
N TYR A 430 7.10 -4.04 -13.90
CA TYR A 430 6.50 -4.72 -12.76
C TYR A 430 7.17 -6.07 -12.50
N ILE A 431 7.44 -6.36 -11.23
CA ILE A 431 7.97 -7.65 -10.77
C ILE A 431 7.21 -8.15 -9.57
N THR A 432 7.19 -9.47 -9.40
CA THR A 432 6.78 -10.06 -8.12
C THR A 432 7.97 -10.15 -7.16
N PRO A 433 7.77 -10.16 -5.83
CA PRO A 433 8.87 -10.30 -4.86
C PRO A 433 9.74 -11.53 -5.10
N GLU A 434 9.12 -12.64 -5.50
CA GLU A 434 9.81 -13.92 -5.77
C GLU A 434 10.80 -13.79 -6.94
N ARG A 435 10.68 -12.76 -7.79
CA ARG A 435 11.64 -12.50 -8.86
C ARG A 435 13.01 -12.07 -8.31
N LEU A 436 13.04 -11.44 -7.15
CA LEU A 436 14.29 -11.09 -6.46
C LEU A 436 15.11 -12.32 -6.07
N GLU A 437 14.45 -13.49 -5.92
CA GLU A 437 15.11 -14.77 -5.65
C GLU A 437 15.72 -15.39 -6.92
N THR A 438 15.45 -14.89 -8.12
CA THR A 438 15.89 -15.58 -9.35
C THR A 438 17.38 -15.35 -9.62
N GLU A 439 18.11 -16.41 -9.97
CA GLU A 439 19.53 -16.32 -10.34
C GLU A 439 19.72 -15.37 -11.55
N GLY A 440 20.72 -14.49 -11.47
CA GLY A 440 21.00 -13.46 -12.47
C GLY A 440 20.13 -12.18 -12.37
N PHE A 441 18.91 -12.25 -11.83
CA PHE A 441 18.03 -11.07 -11.74
C PHE A 441 18.57 -10.01 -10.77
N SER A 442 19.13 -10.43 -9.63
CA SER A 442 19.77 -9.49 -8.69
C SER A 442 20.90 -8.71 -9.36
N GLY A 443 21.77 -9.38 -10.13
CA GLY A 443 22.85 -8.74 -10.90
C GLY A 443 22.33 -7.77 -11.97
N PHE A 444 21.19 -8.10 -12.58
CA PHE A 444 20.52 -7.22 -13.53
C PHE A 444 19.95 -5.96 -12.87
N ILE A 445 19.29 -6.08 -11.71
CA ILE A 445 18.80 -4.90 -10.96
C ILE A 445 19.96 -4.01 -10.52
N THR A 446 21.06 -4.59 -10.01
CA THR A 446 22.24 -3.82 -9.63
C THR A 446 22.83 -3.06 -10.83
N GLN A 447 22.87 -3.69 -12.02
CA GLN A 447 23.28 -3.00 -13.24
C GLN A 447 22.34 -1.82 -13.59
N LEU A 448 21.02 -1.98 -13.46
CA LEU A 448 20.08 -0.88 -13.70
C LEU A 448 20.32 0.30 -12.76
N ILE A 449 20.66 0.03 -11.50
CA ILE A 449 21.01 1.05 -10.51
C ILE A 449 22.35 1.71 -10.85
N ASP A 450 23.40 0.92 -11.10
CA ASP A 450 24.75 1.39 -11.45
C ASP A 450 24.74 2.28 -12.70
N TYR A 451 23.97 1.90 -13.72
CA TYR A 451 23.81 2.67 -14.97
C TYR A 451 22.75 3.78 -14.88
N ARG A 452 22.21 4.07 -13.68
CA ARG A 452 21.24 5.16 -13.44
C ARG A 452 20.02 5.06 -14.37
N ARG A 453 19.55 3.83 -14.62
CA ARG A 453 18.38 3.53 -15.46
C ARG A 453 17.06 3.60 -14.68
N LEU A 454 17.11 3.49 -13.36
CA LEU A 454 15.92 3.57 -12.51
C LEU A 454 15.65 4.99 -12.02
N SER A 455 14.42 5.47 -12.21
CA SER A 455 13.95 6.72 -11.60
C SER A 455 13.68 6.54 -10.11
N PHE A 456 13.08 5.42 -9.73
CA PHE A 456 12.77 5.03 -8.36
C PHE A 456 12.34 3.56 -8.30
N ILE A 457 12.25 3.02 -7.09
CA ILE A 457 11.69 1.69 -6.82
C ILE A 457 10.39 1.88 -6.02
N ALA A 458 9.28 1.35 -6.53
CA ALA A 458 8.00 1.36 -5.83
C ALA A 458 7.69 -0.02 -5.26
N VAL A 459 7.32 -0.08 -3.97
CA VAL A 459 6.80 -1.28 -3.30
C VAL A 459 5.30 -1.10 -3.12
N ASP A 460 4.52 -1.71 -4.01
CA ASP A 460 3.06 -1.69 -3.93
C ASP A 460 2.57 -2.68 -2.88
N GLU A 461 1.48 -2.32 -2.20
CA GLU A 461 0.96 -3.03 -1.02
C GLU A 461 2.03 -3.29 0.05
N ALA A 462 2.78 -2.25 0.41
CA ALA A 462 3.94 -2.30 1.31
C ALA A 462 3.66 -2.95 2.68
N HIS A 463 2.40 -3.01 3.14
CA HIS A 463 2.03 -3.79 4.34
C HIS A 463 2.42 -5.26 4.23
N CYS A 464 2.52 -5.82 3.02
CA CYS A 464 2.96 -7.21 2.78
C CYS A 464 4.42 -7.45 3.22
N VAL A 465 5.25 -6.40 3.31
CA VAL A 465 6.61 -6.50 3.86
C VAL A 465 6.55 -7.03 5.31
N SER A 466 5.65 -6.47 6.12
CA SER A 466 5.44 -6.93 7.50
C SER A 466 4.47 -8.12 7.58
N GLU A 467 3.39 -8.08 6.78
CA GLU A 467 2.33 -9.08 6.85
C GLU A 467 2.73 -10.43 6.28
N TRP A 468 3.64 -10.49 5.31
CA TRP A 468 4.04 -11.74 4.66
C TRP A 468 5.56 -11.96 4.70
N GLY A 469 6.38 -10.92 4.84
CA GLY A 469 7.84 -11.03 4.75
C GLY A 469 8.50 -11.94 5.79
N HIS A 470 7.90 -12.09 6.97
CA HIS A 470 8.50 -12.83 8.08
C HIS A 470 8.07 -14.30 8.18
N ASP A 471 7.09 -14.74 7.39
CA ASP A 471 6.49 -16.09 7.52
C ASP A 471 5.96 -16.71 6.21
N PHE A 472 5.16 -15.97 5.45
CA PHE A 472 4.44 -16.50 4.28
C PHE A 472 5.22 -16.33 2.98
N ARG A 473 5.83 -15.16 2.76
CA ARG A 473 6.62 -14.78 1.59
C ARG A 473 7.90 -14.06 1.99
N THR A 474 8.88 -14.84 2.41
CA THR A 474 10.22 -14.36 2.79
C THR A 474 10.95 -13.62 1.67
N SER A 475 10.51 -13.70 0.40
CA SER A 475 11.08 -12.93 -0.70
C SER A 475 11.04 -11.40 -0.45
N TYR A 476 10.10 -10.92 0.38
CA TYR A 476 10.06 -9.50 0.78
C TYR A 476 11.27 -9.07 1.61
N THR A 477 11.98 -9.98 2.31
CA THR A 477 13.19 -9.63 3.07
C THR A 477 14.34 -9.19 2.15
N LEU A 478 14.34 -9.63 0.89
CA LEU A 478 15.34 -9.22 -0.11
C LEU A 478 15.24 -7.74 -0.49
N ILE A 479 14.10 -7.08 -0.21
CA ILE A 479 13.96 -5.62 -0.39
C ILE A 479 14.94 -4.88 0.53
N LYS A 480 15.21 -5.40 1.74
CA LYS A 480 16.21 -4.83 2.63
C LYS A 480 17.60 -4.87 2.02
N SER A 481 18.00 -6.00 1.43
CA SER A 481 19.29 -6.12 0.73
C SER A 481 19.38 -5.20 -0.48
N LEU A 482 18.27 -5.02 -1.20
CA LEU A 482 18.18 -4.04 -2.29
C LEU A 482 18.35 -2.60 -1.76
N ARG A 483 17.72 -2.27 -0.62
CA ARG A 483 17.88 -0.96 0.05
C ARG A 483 19.33 -0.73 0.49
N GLU A 484 19.95 -1.69 1.16
CA GLU A 484 21.36 -1.61 1.58
C GLU A 484 22.28 -1.43 0.35
N TYR A 485 21.99 -2.08 -0.77
CA TYR A 485 22.74 -1.86 -2.00
C TYR A 485 22.59 -0.43 -2.53
N VAL A 486 21.36 0.08 -2.59
CA VAL A 486 21.06 1.47 -2.98
C VAL A 486 21.76 2.48 -2.06
N GLU A 487 21.87 2.20 -0.76
CA GLU A 487 22.57 3.03 0.21
C GLU A 487 24.09 3.04 0.03
N ASN A 488 24.69 1.91 -0.34
CA ASN A 488 26.14 1.80 -0.52
C ASN A 488 26.66 2.39 -1.84
N GLN A 489 25.76 2.69 -2.79
CA GLN A 489 26.10 3.36 -4.06
C GLN A 489 26.35 4.87 -3.90
N TYR A 490 26.00 5.43 -2.75
CA TYR A 490 26.13 6.84 -2.43
C TYR A 490 27.54 7.13 -1.89
N ASP A 491 28.39 7.75 -2.71
CA ASP A 491 29.73 8.26 -2.30
C ASP A 491 29.62 9.66 -1.67
N GLY A 492 28.68 9.84 -0.73
CA GLY A 492 28.48 11.14 -0.06
C GLY A 492 27.61 12.17 -0.81
N ASP A 493 27.11 11.88 -2.02
CA ASP A 493 26.19 12.75 -2.77
C ASP A 493 24.76 12.20 -2.88
N GLU A 494 23.82 12.77 -2.11
CA GLU A 494 22.49 12.18 -1.88
C GLU A 494 21.66 12.18 -3.17
N ARG A 495 22.04 13.04 -4.12
CA ARG A 495 21.46 13.13 -5.46
C ARG A 495 21.71 11.87 -6.30
N LEU A 496 22.65 11.03 -5.88
CA LEU A 496 22.98 9.78 -6.56
C LEU A 496 22.10 8.59 -6.12
N ARG A 497 21.35 8.72 -5.01
CA ARG A 497 20.56 7.64 -4.42
C ARG A 497 19.26 7.41 -5.19
N THR A 498 18.97 6.16 -5.56
CA THR A 498 17.66 5.77 -6.12
C THR A 498 16.60 5.76 -5.01
N PRO A 499 15.52 6.55 -5.07
CA PRO A 499 14.53 6.58 -4.01
C PRO A 499 13.67 5.32 -3.99
N ILE A 500 13.21 4.94 -2.78
CA ILE A 500 12.26 3.85 -2.56
C ILE A 500 10.97 4.42 -1.99
N VAL A 501 9.84 4.10 -2.64
CA VAL A 501 8.50 4.49 -2.18
C VAL A 501 7.69 3.25 -1.80
N GLY A 502 7.19 3.22 -0.56
CA GLY A 502 6.22 2.21 -0.13
C GLY A 502 4.80 2.74 -0.25
N LEU A 503 3.87 1.98 -0.82
CA LEU A 503 2.46 2.38 -0.90
C LEU A 503 1.58 1.33 -0.23
N THR A 504 0.70 1.73 0.68
CA THR A 504 -0.25 0.82 1.32
C THR A 504 -1.57 1.52 1.66
N ALA A 505 -2.64 0.73 1.80
CA ALA A 505 -3.92 1.25 2.27
C ALA A 505 -4.04 1.33 3.79
N THR A 506 -3.37 0.42 4.47
CA THR A 506 -3.53 0.16 5.89
C THR A 506 -2.19 -0.18 6.49
N ALA A 507 -1.83 0.48 7.59
CA ALA A 507 -0.69 0.12 8.43
C ALA A 507 -1.00 0.59 9.86
N SER A 508 -1.21 -0.36 10.78
CA SER A 508 -1.22 -0.05 12.23
C SER A 508 0.17 0.38 12.69
N SER A 509 0.31 0.93 13.90
CA SER A 509 1.61 1.42 14.40
C SER A 509 2.73 0.38 14.31
N ALA A 510 2.45 -0.87 14.71
CA ALA A 510 3.40 -1.97 14.65
C ALA A 510 3.79 -2.33 13.20
N VAL A 511 2.79 -2.47 12.30
CA VAL A 511 3.04 -2.76 10.88
C VAL A 511 3.81 -1.62 10.22
N ARG A 512 3.47 -0.37 10.54
CA ARG A 512 4.14 0.82 10.02
C ARG A 512 5.61 0.86 10.42
N GLY A 513 5.92 0.64 11.70
CA GLY A 513 7.30 0.60 12.18
C GLY A 513 8.15 -0.43 11.43
N ASP A 514 7.59 -1.59 11.13
CA ASP A 514 8.28 -2.66 10.38
C ASP A 514 8.49 -2.33 8.89
N ILE A 515 7.52 -1.68 8.25
CA ILE A 515 7.68 -1.16 6.87
C ILE A 515 8.79 -0.12 6.84
N LEU A 516 8.73 0.88 7.73
CA LEU A 516 9.70 1.98 7.79
C LEU A 516 11.12 1.46 7.97
N HIS A 517 11.32 0.54 8.91
CA HIS A 517 12.63 -0.06 9.14
C HIS A 517 13.12 -0.89 7.95
N THR A 518 12.26 -1.69 7.32
CA THR A 518 12.67 -2.53 6.19
C THR A 518 13.00 -1.72 4.93
N LEU A 519 12.26 -0.63 4.69
CA LEU A 519 12.48 0.26 3.56
C LEU A 519 13.53 1.35 3.84
N GLY A 520 13.95 1.51 5.10
CA GLY A 520 14.89 2.54 5.56
C GLY A 520 14.32 3.95 5.43
N ILE A 521 13.05 4.14 5.80
CA ILE A 521 12.30 5.40 5.69
C ILE A 521 12.03 5.93 7.09
N ASP A 522 12.21 7.24 7.30
CA ASP A 522 11.94 7.88 8.59
C ASP A 522 10.44 8.14 8.79
N GLU A 523 9.99 8.17 10.05
CA GLU A 523 8.57 8.42 10.37
C GLU A 523 8.09 9.81 9.91
N ALA A 524 9.01 10.77 9.80
CA ALA A 524 8.74 12.10 9.23
C ALA A 524 8.41 12.07 7.72
N ASP A 525 8.75 10.97 7.04
CA ASP A 525 8.57 10.79 5.59
C ASP A 525 7.31 10.00 5.23
N ILE A 526 6.31 10.02 6.13
CA ILE A 526 5.00 9.45 5.86
C ILE A 526 4.08 10.50 5.22
N VAL A 527 3.49 10.14 4.08
CA VAL A 527 2.38 10.89 3.46
C VAL A 527 1.08 10.12 3.70
N GLN A 528 0.14 10.72 4.43
CA GLN A 528 -1.15 10.10 4.78
C GLN A 528 -2.28 11.13 4.78
N ASN A 529 -3.49 10.70 4.41
CA ASN A 529 -4.69 11.53 4.53
C ASN A 529 -4.95 11.91 6.00
N ARG A 530 -5.53 13.10 6.21
CA ARG A 530 -6.02 13.53 7.53
C ARG A 530 -7.02 12.55 8.14
N SER A 531 -7.86 11.95 7.31
CA SER A 531 -8.74 10.86 7.71
C SER A 531 -8.88 9.83 6.60
N SER A 532 -8.86 8.55 6.98
CA SER A 532 -9.18 7.42 6.09
C SER A 532 -10.66 7.03 6.15
N ASP A 533 -11.48 7.80 6.89
CA ASP A 533 -12.87 7.47 7.16
C ASP A 533 -13.75 7.44 5.91
N ARG A 534 -14.73 6.54 5.91
CA ARG A 534 -15.68 6.32 4.82
C ARG A 534 -17.10 6.60 5.32
N PRO A 535 -17.56 7.86 5.34
CA PRO A 535 -18.86 8.28 5.91
C PRO A 535 -20.06 7.48 5.39
N GLU A 536 -19.99 7.01 4.16
CA GLU A 536 -21.02 6.22 3.48
C GLU A 536 -21.11 4.74 3.92
N LEU A 537 -20.15 4.22 4.71
CA LEU A 537 -20.18 2.83 5.18
C LEU A 537 -20.89 2.68 6.54
N SER A 538 -22.00 1.96 6.57
CA SER A 538 -22.62 1.59 7.85
C SER A 538 -22.10 0.24 8.35
N TYR A 539 -21.90 0.10 9.66
CA TYR A 539 -21.29 -1.11 10.26
C TYR A 539 -22.26 -1.85 11.18
N SER A 540 -22.28 -3.18 11.12
CA SER A 540 -22.97 -4.02 12.09
C SER A 540 -22.19 -5.31 12.40
N VAL A 541 -22.32 -5.81 13.63
CA VAL A 541 -21.87 -7.16 13.99
C VAL A 541 -23.04 -7.98 14.50
N HIS A 542 -23.12 -9.21 14.03
CA HIS A 542 -24.17 -10.18 14.36
C HIS A 542 -23.52 -11.39 15.02
N LEU A 543 -23.88 -11.65 16.26
CA LEU A 543 -23.30 -12.75 17.03
C LEU A 543 -24.09 -14.04 16.76
N ALA A 544 -23.38 -15.06 16.26
CA ALA A 544 -23.90 -16.42 16.19
C ALA A 544 -23.61 -17.17 17.50
N GLU A 545 -24.56 -17.96 17.97
CA GLU A 545 -24.43 -18.65 19.26
C GLU A 545 -23.45 -19.85 19.23
N GLY A 546 -23.15 -20.36 18.03
CA GLY A 546 -22.25 -21.50 17.82
C GLY A 546 -22.79 -22.83 18.39
N ARG A 547 -24.13 -22.95 18.49
CA ARG A 547 -24.83 -24.15 18.99
C ARG A 547 -25.17 -25.14 17.87
N ASP A 548 -25.28 -24.64 16.64
CA ASP A 548 -25.52 -25.42 15.42
C ASP A 548 -24.60 -24.90 14.31
N PHE A 549 -24.02 -25.81 13.52
CA PHE A 549 -23.21 -25.49 12.34
C PHE A 549 -23.91 -24.60 11.31
N ASN A 550 -25.25 -24.55 11.33
CA ASN A 550 -26.04 -23.72 10.43
C ASN A 550 -26.44 -22.37 11.03
N ASP A 551 -26.07 -22.05 12.28
CA ASP A 551 -26.39 -20.76 12.93
C ASP A 551 -25.91 -19.58 12.08
N ARG A 552 -24.64 -19.61 11.65
CA ARG A 552 -24.07 -18.59 10.77
C ARG A 552 -24.76 -18.52 9.41
N LEU A 553 -25.12 -19.67 8.82
CA LEU A 553 -25.79 -19.72 7.51
C LEU A 553 -27.18 -19.06 7.57
N ARG A 554 -27.93 -19.29 8.66
CA ARG A 554 -29.23 -18.64 8.88
C ARG A 554 -29.08 -17.12 9.04
N LEU A 555 -28.08 -16.66 9.80
CA LEU A 555 -27.80 -15.23 9.92
C LEU A 555 -27.35 -14.61 8.59
N LEU A 556 -26.54 -15.32 7.81
CA LEU A 556 -26.12 -14.88 6.48
C LEU A 556 -27.33 -14.73 5.54
N GLU A 557 -28.24 -15.72 5.52
CA GLU A 557 -29.49 -15.65 4.76
C GLU A 557 -30.32 -14.43 5.17
N GLU A 558 -30.52 -14.22 6.47
CA GLU A 558 -31.27 -13.09 6.99
C GLU A 558 -30.63 -11.74 6.62
N LEU A 559 -29.30 -11.66 6.69
CA LEU A 559 -28.53 -10.47 6.32
C LEU A 559 -28.69 -10.14 4.84
N LEU A 560 -28.56 -11.13 3.97
CA LEU A 560 -28.60 -10.95 2.51
C LEU A 560 -30.02 -10.70 1.97
N THR A 561 -31.04 -11.30 2.59
CA THR A 561 -32.42 -11.27 2.05
C THR A 561 -33.33 -10.26 2.74
N ARG A 562 -33.04 -9.86 3.98
CA ARG A 562 -33.94 -9.04 4.79
C ARG A 562 -33.26 -7.82 5.41
N ILE A 563 -32.23 -8.02 6.23
CA ILE A 563 -31.62 -6.93 7.01
C ILE A 563 -30.89 -5.95 6.07
N GLY A 564 -30.02 -6.46 5.20
CA GLY A 564 -29.24 -5.65 4.24
C GLY A 564 -30.14 -4.82 3.32
N PRO A 565 -31.08 -5.43 2.58
CA PRO A 565 -32.02 -4.70 1.73
C PRO A 565 -32.82 -3.63 2.48
N ARG A 566 -33.27 -3.91 3.72
CA ARG A 566 -33.98 -2.94 4.56
C ARG A 566 -33.09 -1.76 4.96
N ILE A 567 -31.84 -2.01 5.36
CA ILE A 567 -30.89 -0.95 5.76
C ILE A 567 -30.56 -0.03 4.60
N LEU A 568 -30.47 -0.58 3.40
CA LEU A 568 -30.11 0.13 2.18
C LEU A 568 -31.34 0.64 1.41
N GLU A 569 -32.53 0.56 2.04
CA GLU A 569 -33.83 0.98 1.47
C GLU A 569 -34.07 0.46 0.05
N MET A 570 -33.66 -0.78 -0.23
CA MET A 570 -33.79 -1.37 -1.55
C MET A 570 -35.21 -1.88 -1.82
N ASP A 571 -35.75 -1.55 -2.98
CA ASP A 571 -37.07 -1.91 -3.47
C ASP A 571 -37.09 -3.15 -4.38
N GLY A 572 -38.22 -3.86 -4.44
CA GLY A 572 -38.44 -5.03 -5.32
C GLY A 572 -37.50 -6.21 -5.07
N ASP A 573 -36.80 -6.68 -6.10
CA ASP A 573 -35.81 -7.76 -6.03
C ASP A 573 -34.52 -7.37 -5.26
N GLY A 574 -34.46 -6.14 -4.73
CA GLY A 574 -33.41 -5.66 -3.84
C GLY A 574 -32.00 -5.80 -4.44
N LEU A 575 -31.16 -6.60 -3.79
CA LEU A 575 -29.79 -6.91 -4.25
C LEU A 575 -29.75 -7.54 -5.66
N LEU A 576 -30.82 -8.23 -6.07
CA LEU A 576 -30.91 -8.91 -7.37
C LEU A 576 -31.52 -8.05 -8.48
N ALA A 577 -31.86 -6.79 -8.19
CA ALA A 577 -32.44 -5.88 -9.16
C ALA A 577 -31.53 -5.69 -10.39
N ARG A 578 -32.13 -5.73 -11.57
CA ARG A 578 -31.44 -5.54 -12.86
C ARG A 578 -31.75 -4.20 -13.50
N THR A 579 -30.84 -3.73 -14.35
CA THR A 579 -31.09 -2.64 -15.29
C THR A 579 -31.92 -3.15 -16.47
N ASP A 580 -32.46 -2.23 -17.28
CA ASP A 580 -33.15 -2.59 -18.53
C ASP A 580 -32.24 -3.31 -19.54
N GLY A 581 -30.91 -3.23 -19.34
CA GLY A 581 -29.89 -3.94 -20.11
C GLY A 581 -29.65 -5.39 -19.65
N GLY A 582 -30.24 -5.81 -18.52
CA GLY A 582 -30.09 -7.14 -17.94
C GLY A 582 -28.92 -7.30 -16.96
N GLU A 583 -28.14 -6.25 -16.72
CA GLU A 583 -27.04 -6.16 -15.75
C GLU A 583 -27.57 -5.94 -14.33
N TYR A 584 -26.88 -6.42 -13.31
CA TYR A 584 -27.26 -6.18 -11.92
C TYR A 584 -26.91 -4.76 -11.48
N ARG A 585 -27.82 -4.11 -10.74
CA ARG A 585 -27.59 -2.73 -10.25
C ARG A 585 -26.60 -2.69 -9.09
N HIS A 586 -26.52 -3.76 -8.32
CA HIS A 586 -25.83 -3.83 -7.04
C HIS A 586 -24.99 -5.10 -6.95
N GLY A 587 -23.82 -4.97 -6.32
CA GLY A 587 -22.96 -6.11 -5.98
C GLY A 587 -22.92 -6.38 -4.49
N ALA A 588 -22.84 -7.65 -4.09
CA ALA A 588 -22.51 -8.07 -2.73
C ALA A 588 -21.30 -9.02 -2.70
N VAL A 589 -20.52 -8.92 -1.62
CA VAL A 589 -19.36 -9.78 -1.38
C VAL A 589 -19.50 -10.46 -0.03
N VAL A 590 -19.30 -11.78 0.01
CA VAL A 590 -19.25 -12.57 1.24
C VAL A 590 -17.84 -13.09 1.44
N PHE A 591 -17.13 -12.56 2.44
CA PHE A 591 -15.78 -12.99 2.80
C PHE A 591 -15.81 -14.19 3.74
N THR A 592 -14.95 -15.16 3.44
CA THR A 592 -14.77 -16.41 4.18
C THR A 592 -13.27 -16.72 4.31
N PRO A 593 -12.79 -17.33 5.39
CA PRO A 593 -11.35 -17.51 5.59
C PRO A 593 -10.73 -18.61 4.73
N PHE A 594 -11.52 -19.59 4.29
CA PHE A 594 -10.98 -20.83 3.74
C PHE A 594 -11.35 -21.05 2.28
N ALA A 595 -10.34 -21.31 1.44
CA ALA A 595 -10.57 -21.66 0.04
C ALA A 595 -11.13 -23.08 -0.09
N ASP A 596 -10.64 -24.01 0.74
CA ASP A 596 -11.10 -25.39 0.83
C ASP A 596 -10.54 -26.03 2.12
N HIS A 597 -11.38 -26.68 2.94
CA HIS A 597 -11.00 -27.29 4.22
C HIS A 597 -11.74 -28.59 4.51
N TYR A 598 -11.04 -29.54 5.13
CA TYR A 598 -11.48 -30.94 5.25
C TYR A 598 -11.68 -31.41 6.69
N SER A 599 -11.35 -30.54 7.66
CA SER A 599 -11.62 -30.83 9.06
C SER A 599 -13.10 -30.61 9.34
N HIS A 600 -13.65 -31.48 10.18
CA HIS A 600 -15.06 -31.42 10.58
C HIS A 600 -15.48 -30.04 11.14
N SER A 601 -14.54 -29.30 11.72
CA SER A 601 -14.83 -28.05 12.43
C SER A 601 -14.52 -26.76 11.65
N LEU A 602 -13.88 -26.83 10.47
CA LEU A 602 -13.52 -25.65 9.66
C LEU A 602 -14.19 -25.60 8.28
N PHE A 603 -14.67 -26.73 7.75
CA PHE A 603 -15.18 -26.78 6.37
C PHE A 603 -16.42 -25.88 6.14
N SER A 604 -17.23 -25.64 7.18
CA SER A 604 -18.41 -24.77 7.14
C SER A 604 -18.10 -23.32 6.81
N ALA A 605 -16.87 -22.88 7.06
CA ALA A 605 -16.37 -21.53 6.79
C ALA A 605 -15.60 -21.42 5.47
N SER A 606 -15.73 -22.40 4.57
CA SER A 606 -15.10 -22.35 3.25
C SER A 606 -15.97 -21.66 2.18
N ALA A 607 -15.34 -20.89 1.29
CA ALA A 607 -16.01 -20.18 0.20
C ALA A 607 -16.92 -21.09 -0.65
N PRO A 608 -16.50 -22.31 -1.04
CA PRO A 608 -17.37 -23.19 -1.82
C PRO A 608 -18.58 -23.71 -1.05
N VAL A 609 -18.46 -23.93 0.26
CA VAL A 609 -19.59 -24.38 1.10
C VAL A 609 -20.61 -23.26 1.27
N VAL A 610 -20.16 -22.04 1.55
CA VAL A 610 -21.03 -20.88 1.67
C VAL A 610 -21.69 -20.56 0.32
N GLY A 611 -20.91 -20.53 -0.77
CA GLY A 611 -21.44 -20.33 -2.12
C GLY A 611 -22.46 -21.40 -2.53
N TYR A 612 -22.18 -22.66 -2.25
CA TYR A 612 -23.12 -23.76 -2.50
C TYR A 612 -24.41 -23.61 -1.69
N HIS A 613 -24.32 -23.18 -0.43
CA HIS A 613 -25.50 -22.95 0.40
C HIS A 613 -26.37 -21.82 -0.15
N LEU A 614 -25.77 -20.67 -0.48
CA LEU A 614 -26.49 -19.54 -1.10
C LEU A 614 -27.13 -19.96 -2.42
N GLN A 615 -26.38 -20.65 -3.28
CA GLN A 615 -26.86 -21.13 -4.57
C GLN A 615 -28.03 -22.11 -4.43
N ARG A 616 -28.05 -22.96 -3.40
CA ARG A 616 -29.05 -24.03 -3.27
C ARG A 616 -30.28 -23.61 -2.47
N HIS A 617 -30.12 -22.78 -1.46
CA HIS A 617 -31.16 -22.50 -0.46
C HIS A 617 -31.68 -21.07 -0.51
N VAL A 618 -30.83 -20.09 -0.87
CA VAL A 618 -31.22 -18.68 -0.88
C VAL A 618 -31.62 -18.23 -2.28
N TRP A 619 -30.81 -18.53 -3.29
CA TRP A 619 -31.03 -18.11 -4.67
C TRP A 619 -30.85 -19.25 -5.69
N PRO A 620 -31.78 -20.23 -5.76
CA PRO A 620 -31.71 -21.37 -6.67
C PRO A 620 -31.65 -21.03 -8.16
N THR A 621 -32.18 -19.87 -8.54
CA THR A 621 -32.33 -19.42 -9.93
C THR A 621 -31.26 -18.43 -10.37
N TYR A 622 -30.41 -17.96 -9.46
CA TYR A 622 -29.38 -16.97 -9.75
C TYR A 622 -28.01 -17.60 -9.56
N GLU A 623 -27.06 -17.21 -10.40
CA GLU A 623 -25.69 -17.70 -10.27
C GLU A 623 -24.95 -16.95 -9.15
N ILE A 624 -24.32 -17.72 -8.26
CA ILE A 624 -23.46 -17.21 -7.19
C ILE A 624 -21.99 -17.43 -7.58
N GLY A 625 -21.22 -16.35 -7.64
CA GLY A 625 -19.80 -16.43 -7.91
C GLY A 625 -19.03 -16.99 -6.71
N VAL A 626 -18.06 -17.86 -6.97
CA VAL A 626 -17.13 -18.35 -5.94
C VAL A 626 -15.70 -18.09 -6.40
N TYR A 627 -14.95 -17.31 -5.62
CA TYR A 627 -13.54 -17.02 -5.86
C TYR A 627 -12.70 -17.65 -4.75
N ALA A 628 -12.03 -18.76 -5.08
CA ALA A 628 -11.19 -19.51 -4.14
C ALA A 628 -9.92 -20.02 -4.85
N GLY A 629 -8.78 -20.01 -4.14
CA GLY A 629 -7.49 -20.43 -4.71
C GLY A 629 -7.33 -21.94 -4.95
N ARG A 630 -8.31 -22.76 -4.55
CA ARG A 630 -8.32 -24.22 -4.75
C ARG A 630 -9.70 -24.66 -5.22
N ALA A 631 -9.72 -25.64 -6.13
CA ALA A 631 -10.96 -26.26 -6.59
C ALA A 631 -11.66 -26.97 -5.43
N PRO A 632 -12.99 -26.86 -5.31
CA PRO A 632 -13.73 -27.53 -4.26
C PRO A 632 -13.73 -29.03 -4.47
N ARG A 633 -13.58 -29.76 -3.36
CA ARG A 633 -13.82 -31.20 -3.33
C ARG A 633 -15.30 -31.47 -3.09
N GLN A 634 -15.88 -32.31 -3.92
CA GLN A 634 -17.32 -32.56 -3.96
C GLN A 634 -17.63 -34.03 -3.73
N CYS A 635 -18.79 -34.27 -3.08
CA CYS A 635 -19.34 -35.59 -2.88
C CYS A 635 -19.66 -36.26 -4.24
N PRO A 636 -19.25 -37.53 -4.46
CA PRO A 636 -19.55 -38.23 -5.71
C PRO A 636 -21.05 -38.46 -5.93
N SER A 637 -21.83 -38.56 -4.86
CA SER A 637 -23.27 -38.85 -4.92
C SER A 637 -24.12 -37.60 -5.18
N CYS A 638 -23.91 -36.52 -4.41
CA CYS A 638 -24.78 -35.34 -4.46
C CYS A 638 -24.08 -34.04 -4.90
N ARG A 639 -22.79 -34.11 -5.27
CA ARG A 639 -21.94 -32.96 -5.65
C ARG A 639 -21.80 -31.85 -4.60
N SER A 640 -22.30 -32.05 -3.39
CA SER A 640 -22.12 -31.09 -2.29
C SER A 640 -20.64 -30.96 -1.93
N PRO A 641 -20.13 -29.73 -1.71
CA PRO A 641 -18.80 -29.48 -1.18
C PRO A 641 -18.71 -29.69 0.34
N ARG A 642 -19.81 -30.02 1.03
CA ARG A 642 -19.84 -30.23 2.48
C ARG A 642 -19.35 -31.63 2.87
N VAL A 643 -18.10 -31.92 2.51
CA VAL A 643 -17.43 -33.20 2.74
C VAL A 643 -16.25 -33.05 3.71
N TYR A 644 -16.06 -34.03 4.58
CA TYR A 644 -14.97 -34.01 5.57
C TYR A 644 -14.32 -35.38 5.74
N HIS A 645 -13.09 -35.38 6.25
CA HIS A 645 -12.30 -36.58 6.47
C HIS A 645 -12.62 -37.22 7.83
N GLN A 646 -12.78 -38.54 7.84
CA GLN A 646 -13.13 -39.36 9.03
C GLN A 646 -11.96 -40.23 9.53
N GLY A 647 -10.74 -40.00 9.02
CA GLY A 647 -9.59 -40.88 9.31
C GLY A 647 -9.42 -42.01 8.29
N TRP A 648 -8.20 -42.54 8.17
CA TRP A 648 -7.86 -43.72 7.35
C TRP A 648 -8.31 -43.65 5.87
N GLY A 649 -8.32 -42.46 5.27
CA GLY A 649 -8.68 -42.25 3.86
C GLY A 649 -10.19 -42.30 3.57
N ARG A 650 -11.04 -42.30 4.60
CA ARG A 650 -12.51 -42.28 4.49
C ARG A 650 -13.07 -40.86 4.57
N TRP A 651 -14.11 -40.60 3.80
CA TRP A 651 -14.78 -39.31 3.69
C TRP A 651 -16.28 -39.49 3.85
N GLU A 652 -16.95 -38.47 4.41
CA GLU A 652 -18.41 -38.42 4.56
C GLU A 652 -18.95 -37.08 4.08
N CYS A 653 -20.11 -37.09 3.42
CA CYS A 653 -20.86 -35.89 3.06
C CYS A 653 -21.91 -35.57 4.14
N THR A 654 -21.93 -34.34 4.65
CA THR A 654 -22.91 -33.93 5.67
C THR A 654 -24.33 -33.76 5.12
N ASP A 655 -24.49 -33.46 3.82
CA ASP A 655 -25.81 -33.26 3.22
C ASP A 655 -26.53 -34.59 2.91
N CYS A 656 -25.83 -35.56 2.33
CA CYS A 656 -26.43 -36.84 1.90
C CYS A 656 -26.00 -38.06 2.72
N ARG A 657 -25.10 -37.87 3.70
CA ARG A 657 -24.52 -38.94 4.54
C ARG A 657 -23.78 -40.05 3.78
N HIS A 658 -23.52 -39.86 2.49
CA HIS A 658 -22.78 -40.82 1.68
C HIS A 658 -21.32 -40.89 2.15
N ARG A 659 -20.82 -42.11 2.34
CA ARG A 659 -19.44 -42.42 2.76
C ARG A 659 -18.65 -42.99 1.59
N PHE A 660 -17.46 -42.46 1.34
CA PHE A 660 -16.64 -42.79 0.16
C PHE A 660 -15.15 -42.65 0.47
N ARG A 661 -14.27 -43.05 -0.46
CA ARG A 661 -12.81 -42.96 -0.30
C ARG A 661 -12.27 -41.68 -0.94
N LYS A 662 -11.04 -41.29 -0.56
CA LYS A 662 -10.37 -40.09 -1.12
C LYS A 662 -10.34 -40.07 -2.66
N GLY A 663 -10.17 -41.22 -3.31
CA GLY A 663 -10.13 -41.33 -4.77
C GLY A 663 -11.47 -41.09 -5.47
N ASP A 664 -12.58 -41.15 -4.73
CA ASP A 664 -13.93 -40.94 -5.26
C ASP A 664 -14.33 -39.45 -5.24
N LEU A 665 -13.50 -38.58 -4.64
CA LEU A 665 -13.76 -37.15 -4.57
C LEU A 665 -13.75 -36.52 -5.96
N ILE A 666 -14.77 -35.72 -6.21
CA ILE A 666 -14.86 -34.96 -7.45
C ILE A 666 -14.21 -33.62 -7.20
N THR A 667 -13.20 -33.30 -8.00
CA THR A 667 -12.55 -31.99 -8.01
C THR A 667 -12.28 -31.62 -9.45
N GLU A 668 -12.43 -30.34 -9.76
CA GLU A 668 -11.99 -29.82 -11.05
C GLU A 668 -10.46 -29.93 -11.17
N ARG A 669 -9.96 -30.09 -12.39
CA ARG A 669 -8.51 -30.10 -12.65
C ARG A 669 -7.92 -28.74 -12.31
N ARG A 670 -6.72 -28.75 -11.74
CA ARG A 670 -6.01 -27.54 -11.28
C ARG A 670 -5.82 -26.53 -12.42
N ASP A 671 -5.57 -26.99 -13.62
CA ASP A 671 -5.26 -26.14 -14.79
C ASP A 671 -6.50 -25.35 -15.22
N HIS A 672 -7.67 -25.99 -15.18
CA HIS A 672 -8.96 -25.36 -15.49
C HIS A 672 -9.40 -24.42 -14.36
N TRP A 673 -9.21 -24.83 -13.10
CA TRP A 673 -9.59 -24.00 -11.96
C TRP A 673 -8.73 -22.74 -11.84
N GLN A 674 -7.55 -22.66 -12.44
CA GLN A 674 -6.72 -21.46 -12.36
C GLN A 674 -7.35 -20.25 -13.07
N SER A 675 -8.07 -20.45 -14.17
CA SER A 675 -8.75 -19.36 -14.89
C SER A 675 -10.15 -19.06 -14.35
N ARG A 676 -10.82 -20.04 -13.71
CA ARG A 676 -12.20 -19.93 -13.23
C ARG A 676 -12.45 -18.78 -12.24
N PRO A 677 -11.64 -18.54 -11.19
CA PRO A 677 -11.79 -17.39 -10.32
C PRO A 677 -11.66 -16.06 -11.06
N MET A 678 -10.73 -15.95 -12.02
CA MET A 678 -10.52 -14.72 -12.80
C MET A 678 -11.73 -14.42 -13.70
N GLU A 679 -12.25 -15.44 -14.40
CA GLU A 679 -13.49 -15.32 -15.19
C GLU A 679 -14.69 -14.89 -14.31
N THR A 680 -14.83 -15.51 -13.14
CA THR A 680 -15.90 -15.19 -12.19
C THR A 680 -15.78 -13.75 -11.67
N GLN A 681 -14.54 -13.32 -11.38
CA GLN A 681 -14.25 -11.94 -10.99
C GLN A 681 -14.61 -10.95 -12.10
N GLY A 682 -14.19 -11.20 -13.35
CA GLY A 682 -14.53 -10.35 -14.50
C GLY A 682 -16.04 -10.18 -14.65
N ARG A 683 -16.79 -11.29 -14.61
CA ARG A 683 -18.26 -11.25 -14.65
C ARG A 683 -18.91 -10.49 -13.50
N PHE A 684 -18.33 -10.51 -12.32
CA PHE A 684 -18.82 -9.72 -11.18
C PHE A 684 -18.49 -8.23 -11.34
N LEU A 685 -17.29 -7.90 -11.83
CA LEU A 685 -16.90 -6.53 -12.16
C LEU A 685 -17.86 -5.92 -13.20
N ASP A 686 -18.19 -6.70 -14.25
CA ASP A 686 -19.09 -6.33 -15.36
C ASP A 686 -20.60 -6.37 -15.02
N ASP A 687 -20.98 -6.45 -13.75
CA ASP A 687 -22.38 -6.51 -13.32
C ASP A 687 -23.19 -7.70 -13.90
N ARG A 688 -22.52 -8.80 -14.29
CA ARG A 688 -23.16 -10.04 -14.74
C ARG A 688 -23.39 -11.05 -13.63
N LEU A 689 -22.82 -10.81 -12.45
CA LEU A 689 -23.03 -11.59 -11.22
C LEU A 689 -23.35 -10.64 -10.06
N PRO A 690 -24.41 -10.89 -9.26
CA PRO A 690 -24.79 -9.99 -8.17
C PRO A 690 -24.04 -10.28 -6.87
N VAL A 691 -23.57 -11.52 -6.67
CA VAL A 691 -22.98 -11.98 -5.42
C VAL A 691 -21.69 -12.74 -5.68
N MET A 692 -20.64 -12.35 -4.95
CA MET A 692 -19.35 -13.02 -4.93
C MET A 692 -19.07 -13.58 -3.53
N VAL A 693 -18.85 -14.90 -3.42
CA VAL A 693 -18.32 -15.52 -2.20
C VAL A 693 -16.84 -15.75 -2.37
N SER A 694 -16.01 -15.24 -1.45
CA SER A 694 -14.58 -15.33 -1.62
C SER A 694 -13.78 -15.40 -0.33
N THR A 695 -12.50 -15.76 -0.47
CA THR A 695 -11.47 -15.53 0.55
C THR A 695 -10.82 -14.15 0.38
N LYS A 696 -9.83 -13.82 1.22
CA LYS A 696 -8.96 -12.62 1.05
C LYS A 696 -8.34 -12.55 -0.37
N GLY A 697 -8.34 -13.64 -1.13
CA GLY A 697 -7.92 -13.67 -2.53
C GLY A 697 -8.71 -12.76 -3.47
N PHE A 698 -10.01 -12.51 -3.23
CA PHE A 698 -10.77 -11.48 -3.93
C PHE A 698 -10.52 -10.13 -3.26
N GLY A 699 -9.34 -9.60 -3.57
CA GLY A 699 -8.74 -8.54 -2.80
C GLY A 699 -8.08 -7.51 -3.70
N MET A 700 -6.76 -7.54 -3.71
CA MET A 700 -5.94 -6.51 -4.33
C MET A 700 -6.34 -6.28 -5.80
N GLY A 701 -6.54 -5.01 -6.19
CA GLY A 701 -6.91 -4.63 -7.57
C GLY A 701 -8.40 -4.55 -7.88
N VAL A 702 -9.31 -5.03 -7.02
CA VAL A 702 -10.76 -4.90 -7.30
C VAL A 702 -11.21 -3.44 -7.16
N ASP A 703 -11.70 -2.85 -8.26
CA ASP A 703 -12.31 -1.52 -8.31
C ASP A 703 -13.72 -1.55 -8.91
N LYS A 704 -14.69 -1.93 -8.06
CA LYS A 704 -16.10 -1.94 -8.43
C LYS A 704 -16.86 -0.86 -7.65
N PRO A 705 -17.45 0.16 -8.33
CA PRO A 705 -18.07 1.30 -7.67
C PRO A 705 -19.33 0.96 -6.86
N ASN A 706 -20.11 -0.01 -7.35
CA ASN A 706 -21.47 -0.31 -6.90
C ASN A 706 -21.59 -1.52 -5.94
N ILE A 707 -20.52 -1.89 -5.21
CA ILE A 707 -20.63 -2.87 -4.12
C ILE A 707 -21.43 -2.22 -2.98
N ARG A 708 -22.65 -2.73 -2.74
CA ARG A 708 -23.59 -2.21 -1.74
C ARG A 708 -23.53 -2.96 -0.43
N PHE A 709 -23.10 -4.22 -0.46
CA PHE A 709 -23.16 -5.05 0.72
C PHE A 709 -21.93 -5.96 0.85
N ILE A 710 -21.24 -5.87 1.99
CA ILE A 710 -20.14 -6.77 2.33
C ILE A 710 -20.50 -7.51 3.60
N VAL A 711 -20.40 -8.84 3.57
CA VAL A 711 -20.61 -9.70 4.72
C VAL A 711 -19.34 -10.49 5.01
N HIS A 712 -18.78 -10.30 6.20
CA HIS A 712 -17.76 -11.19 6.74
C HIS A 712 -18.45 -12.36 7.43
N TYR A 713 -18.43 -13.53 6.79
CA TYR A 713 -19.06 -14.74 7.35
C TYR A 713 -18.33 -15.27 8.59
N VAL A 714 -17.03 -14.97 8.68
CA VAL A 714 -16.16 -15.14 9.84
C VAL A 714 -15.31 -13.87 9.94
N MET A 715 -14.88 -13.50 11.14
CA MET A 715 -13.83 -12.49 11.31
C MET A 715 -12.65 -12.74 10.35
N SER A 716 -12.08 -11.67 9.80
CA SER A 716 -10.82 -11.71 9.04
C SER A 716 -9.63 -12.13 9.91
N GLY A 717 -8.48 -12.42 9.30
CA GLY A 717 -7.27 -12.83 10.04
C GLY A 717 -6.61 -11.74 10.87
N SER A 718 -7.00 -10.48 10.65
CA SER A 718 -6.50 -9.30 11.34
C SER A 718 -7.49 -8.14 11.21
N LEU A 719 -7.39 -7.14 12.08
CA LEU A 719 -8.21 -5.92 11.97
C LEU A 719 -7.85 -5.12 10.70
N GLU A 720 -6.57 -5.13 10.30
CA GLU A 720 -6.06 -4.55 9.05
C GLU A 720 -6.76 -5.18 7.84
N GLY A 721 -6.80 -6.52 7.79
CA GLY A 721 -7.44 -7.27 6.73
C GLY A 721 -8.93 -6.96 6.65
N TYR A 722 -9.62 -6.91 7.80
CA TYR A 722 -11.02 -6.50 7.86
C TYR A 722 -11.22 -5.09 7.28
N TYR A 723 -10.43 -4.10 7.71
CA TYR A 723 -10.55 -2.73 7.23
C TYR A 723 -10.29 -2.60 5.71
N GLN A 724 -9.32 -3.33 5.19
CA GLN A 724 -9.01 -3.37 3.76
C GLN A 724 -10.16 -4.01 2.95
N GLU A 725 -10.74 -5.10 3.45
CA GLU A 725 -11.83 -5.84 2.82
C GLU A 725 -13.12 -5.02 2.76
N ILE A 726 -13.48 -4.32 3.84
CA ILE A 726 -14.69 -3.48 3.90
C ILE A 726 -14.57 -2.21 3.05
N GLY A 727 -13.36 -1.69 2.84
CA GLY A 727 -13.10 -0.50 2.02
C GLY A 727 -13.46 -0.66 0.53
N ARG A 728 -13.81 -1.87 0.10
CA ARG A 728 -14.31 -2.21 -1.25
C ARG A 728 -15.74 -1.77 -1.48
N ALA A 729 -16.52 -1.61 -0.43
CA ALA A 729 -17.90 -1.16 -0.52
C ALA A 729 -17.99 0.34 -0.86
N GLY A 730 -19.11 0.74 -1.47
CA GLY A 730 -19.51 2.14 -1.57
C GLY A 730 -18.54 3.07 -2.29
N ARG A 731 -17.75 2.58 -3.27
CA ARG A 731 -16.72 3.41 -3.94
C ARG A 731 -17.29 4.55 -4.79
N ASP A 732 -18.55 4.47 -5.17
CA ASP A 732 -19.31 5.59 -5.75
C ASP A 732 -19.78 6.63 -4.71
N GLY A 733 -19.40 6.47 -3.44
CA GLY A 733 -19.77 7.37 -2.34
C GLY A 733 -21.22 7.24 -1.86
N ARG A 734 -21.95 6.23 -2.34
CA ARG A 734 -23.31 5.92 -1.88
C ARG A 734 -23.29 4.98 -0.68
N HIS A 735 -24.37 5.00 0.10
CA HIS A 735 -24.53 4.16 1.27
C HIS A 735 -24.29 2.69 0.92
N ALA A 736 -23.37 2.08 1.66
CA ALA A 736 -23.16 0.65 1.64
C ALA A 736 -23.14 0.11 3.08
N HIS A 737 -23.59 -1.13 3.24
CA HIS A 737 -23.64 -1.78 4.54
C HIS A 737 -22.57 -2.86 4.65
N VAL A 738 -21.94 -2.91 5.81
CA VAL A 738 -20.90 -3.87 6.15
C VAL A 738 -21.36 -4.61 7.39
N ALA A 739 -21.53 -5.93 7.24
CA ALA A 739 -21.93 -6.81 8.33
C ALA A 739 -20.82 -7.81 8.62
N LEU A 740 -20.56 -8.09 9.90
CA LEU A 740 -19.66 -9.16 10.32
C LEU A 740 -20.43 -10.14 11.20
N ILE A 741 -20.43 -11.41 10.81
CA ILE A 741 -20.96 -12.51 11.62
C ILE A 741 -19.80 -13.04 12.47
N SER A 742 -20.00 -13.14 13.79
CA SER A 742 -18.98 -13.65 14.70
C SER A 742 -19.54 -14.74 15.61
N VAL A 743 -18.82 -15.85 15.75
CA VAL A 743 -18.99 -16.79 16.86
C VAL A 743 -17.94 -16.43 17.91
N PRO A 744 -18.33 -15.74 18.99
CA PRO A 744 -17.40 -15.36 20.03
C PRO A 744 -16.90 -16.61 20.78
N PRO A 745 -15.66 -16.62 21.29
CA PRO A 745 -15.24 -17.58 22.31
C PRO A 745 -16.21 -17.57 23.50
N LYS A 746 -16.34 -18.72 24.17
CA LYS A 746 -17.01 -18.77 25.47
C LYS A 746 -16.30 -17.85 26.46
N ARG A 747 -17.04 -17.31 27.43
CA ARG A 747 -16.54 -16.29 28.38
C ARG A 747 -15.31 -16.77 29.15
N GLU A 748 -15.26 -18.05 29.49
CA GLU A 748 -14.13 -18.69 30.17
C GLU A 748 -12.87 -18.66 29.28
N CYS A 749 -13.02 -19.05 28.01
CA CYS A 749 -11.96 -19.01 27.01
C CYS A 749 -11.47 -17.57 26.76
N ALA A 750 -12.39 -16.62 26.62
CA ALA A 750 -12.07 -15.20 26.43
C ALA A 750 -11.30 -14.63 27.63
N LYS A 751 -11.77 -14.90 28.86
CA LYS A 751 -11.12 -14.43 30.07
C LYS A 751 -9.70 -14.98 30.21
N GLU A 752 -9.55 -16.28 30.00
CA GLU A 752 -8.27 -16.98 30.15
C GLU A 752 -7.25 -16.52 29.11
N TYR A 753 -7.65 -16.44 27.84
CA TYR A 753 -6.71 -16.26 26.74
C TYR A 753 -6.65 -14.86 26.17
N ILE A 754 -7.75 -14.13 26.18
CA ILE A 754 -7.84 -12.80 25.56
C ILE A 754 -7.76 -11.72 26.62
N ASP A 755 -8.65 -11.70 27.61
CA ASP A 755 -8.74 -10.58 28.56
C ASP A 755 -7.48 -10.49 29.45
N ASN A 756 -6.92 -11.63 29.87
CA ASN A 756 -5.67 -11.70 30.64
C ASN A 756 -4.40 -11.57 29.77
N GLY A 757 -4.53 -11.41 28.46
CA GLY A 757 -3.42 -11.26 27.53
C GLY A 757 -2.55 -12.47 27.28
N ARG A 758 -3.02 -13.66 27.64
CA ARG A 758 -2.26 -14.90 27.47
C ARG A 758 -2.03 -15.28 26.00
N LEU A 759 -2.96 -14.97 25.10
CA LEU A 759 -2.89 -15.36 23.67
C LEU A 759 -1.74 -14.66 22.93
N TRP A 760 -1.46 -13.39 23.23
CA TRP A 760 -0.31 -12.71 22.61
C TRP A 760 0.98 -12.80 23.45
N ASN A 761 0.90 -13.31 24.68
CA ASN A 761 2.04 -13.58 25.55
C ASN A 761 2.37 -15.09 25.62
N LEU A 762 2.36 -15.76 24.46
CA LEU A 762 2.77 -17.16 24.34
C LEU A 762 4.31 -17.28 24.34
N GLY A 763 4.84 -18.26 25.07
CA GLY A 763 6.25 -18.62 25.02
C GLY A 763 6.63 -19.20 23.65
N PRO A 764 7.90 -19.12 23.22
CA PRO A 764 8.32 -19.48 21.85
C PRO A 764 7.99 -20.91 21.38
N GLU A 765 7.98 -21.87 22.31
CA GLU A 765 7.65 -23.28 22.04
C GLU A 765 6.17 -23.60 22.20
N GLU A 766 5.37 -22.64 22.66
CA GLU A 766 3.96 -22.85 22.89
C GLU A 766 3.18 -22.83 21.56
N PRO A 767 2.38 -23.87 21.27
CA PRO A 767 1.63 -23.93 20.02
C PRO A 767 0.44 -22.95 20.05
N ILE A 768 0.07 -22.42 18.88
CA ILE A 768 -0.96 -21.37 18.74
C ILE A 768 -2.45 -21.82 18.90
N PRO A 769 -2.87 -23.09 18.92
CA PRO A 769 -4.28 -23.38 19.13
C PRO A 769 -4.58 -23.52 20.63
N LEU A 770 -5.04 -22.42 21.25
CA LEU A 770 -5.77 -22.38 22.53
C LEU A 770 -6.69 -23.60 22.64
N PRO A 771 -6.97 -24.18 23.83
CA PRO A 771 -7.00 -25.62 24.19
C PRO A 771 -7.94 -26.53 23.38
N CYS A 772 -8.61 -25.95 22.39
CA CYS A 772 -9.37 -26.52 21.30
C CYS A 772 -8.61 -27.45 20.33
N LEU A 773 -7.37 -27.85 20.62
CA LEU A 773 -6.66 -28.88 19.85
C LEU A 773 -6.81 -30.22 20.57
N GLU A 774 -7.66 -31.11 20.04
CA GLU A 774 -7.75 -32.49 20.51
C GLU A 774 -7.06 -33.43 19.51
N MET A 775 -6.20 -34.33 19.99
CA MET A 775 -5.65 -35.41 19.17
C MET A 775 -6.68 -36.55 19.13
N ASP A 776 -7.29 -36.78 17.97
CA ASP A 776 -8.23 -37.89 17.75
C ASP A 776 -7.52 -38.95 16.90
N ASP A 777 -7.31 -40.16 17.45
CA ASP A 777 -6.59 -41.27 16.80
C ASP A 777 -5.20 -40.91 16.20
N GLY A 778 -4.46 -40.02 16.85
CA GLY A 778 -3.13 -39.58 16.40
C GLY A 778 -3.15 -38.51 15.30
N PHE A 779 -4.32 -37.98 14.94
CA PHE A 779 -4.46 -36.83 14.04
C PHE A 779 -5.01 -35.61 14.79
N PRO A 780 -4.44 -34.40 14.59
CA PRO A 780 -4.98 -33.20 15.21
C PRO A 780 -6.37 -32.89 14.67
N SER A 781 -7.38 -32.90 15.55
CA SER A 781 -8.74 -32.46 15.29
C SER A 781 -9.03 -31.20 16.12
N LEU A 782 -9.36 -30.10 15.46
CA LEU A 782 -9.70 -28.88 16.17
C LEU A 782 -11.15 -28.99 16.67
N LYS A 783 -11.39 -29.01 17.98
CA LYS A 783 -12.73 -29.05 18.60
C LYS A 783 -12.77 -28.09 19.77
N CYS A 784 -13.86 -27.36 19.97
CA CYS A 784 -13.94 -26.41 21.08
C CYS A 784 -14.12 -27.17 22.42
N ILE A 785 -13.12 -27.12 23.30
CA ILE A 785 -13.20 -27.75 24.62
C ILE A 785 -14.19 -27.07 25.58
N TYR A 786 -14.63 -25.84 25.26
CA TYR A 786 -15.66 -25.11 26.00
C TYR A 786 -17.08 -25.37 25.46
N GLY A 787 -17.25 -26.38 24.58
CA GLY A 787 -18.55 -26.92 24.19
C GLY A 787 -19.28 -26.17 23.06
N LEU A 788 -18.57 -25.41 22.21
CA LEU A 788 -19.16 -24.94 20.95
C LEU A 788 -19.19 -26.07 19.91
N SER A 789 -20.24 -26.13 19.09
CA SER A 789 -20.37 -27.14 18.03
C SER A 789 -19.43 -26.87 16.84
N GLU A 790 -19.12 -25.60 16.59
CA GLU A 790 -18.04 -25.15 15.71
C GLU A 790 -16.96 -24.40 16.50
N LEU A 791 -15.77 -24.21 15.94
CA LEU A 791 -14.76 -23.37 16.58
C LEU A 791 -15.20 -21.90 16.59
N CYS A 792 -14.88 -21.17 17.66
CA CYS A 792 -15.02 -19.71 17.64
C CYS A 792 -14.10 -19.07 16.59
N ASP A 793 -14.44 -17.86 16.16
CA ASP A 793 -13.70 -17.15 15.10
C ASP A 793 -12.21 -16.99 15.42
N VAL A 794 -11.89 -16.68 16.69
CA VAL A 794 -10.50 -16.55 17.16
C VAL A 794 -9.75 -17.86 16.98
N ALA A 795 -10.33 -19.00 17.36
CA ALA A 795 -9.69 -20.30 17.17
C ALA A 795 -9.54 -20.68 15.68
N GLN A 796 -10.55 -20.34 14.84
CA GLN A 796 -10.47 -20.55 13.39
C GLN A 796 -9.31 -19.76 12.78
N GLN A 797 -9.17 -18.47 13.11
CA GLN A 797 -8.11 -17.61 12.57
C GLN A 797 -6.73 -17.93 13.17
N SER A 798 -6.64 -18.18 14.48
CA SER A 798 -5.39 -18.62 15.11
C SER A 798 -4.86 -19.91 14.48
N SER A 799 -5.72 -20.80 13.97
CA SER A 799 -5.27 -22.01 13.27
C SER A 799 -4.50 -21.71 11.97
N LEU A 800 -4.86 -20.62 11.26
CA LEU A 800 -4.14 -20.15 10.07
C LEU A 800 -2.81 -19.50 10.44
N ILE A 801 -2.78 -18.74 11.54
CA ILE A 801 -1.53 -18.17 12.07
C ILE A 801 -0.60 -19.31 12.52
N SER A 802 -1.14 -20.36 13.15
CA SER A 802 -0.38 -21.52 13.64
C SER A 802 0.42 -22.22 12.54
N SER A 803 -0.11 -22.34 11.32
CA SER A 803 0.63 -22.98 10.22
C SER A 803 1.92 -22.25 9.83
N ASN A 804 2.03 -20.96 10.15
CA ASN A 804 3.19 -20.13 9.87
C ASN A 804 4.22 -20.15 11.02
N PHE A 805 3.86 -20.65 12.20
CA PHE A 805 4.71 -20.72 13.39
C PHE A 805 4.68 -22.13 13.98
N PRO A 806 5.36 -23.11 13.33
CA PRO A 806 5.30 -24.53 13.71
C PRO A 806 5.98 -24.83 15.07
N GLY A 807 6.70 -23.87 15.65
CA GLY A 807 7.41 -23.98 16.92
C GLY A 807 8.89 -23.64 16.74
N MET A 808 9.44 -22.88 17.70
CA MET A 808 10.81 -22.38 17.62
C MET A 808 11.84 -23.51 17.51
N SER A 809 11.65 -24.64 18.21
CA SER A 809 12.56 -25.79 18.14
C SER A 809 12.66 -26.37 16.73
N VAL A 810 11.53 -26.43 16.00
CA VAL A 810 11.49 -26.95 14.62
C VAL A 810 12.25 -26.04 13.66
N GLU A 811 12.09 -24.72 13.81
CA GLU A 811 12.81 -23.75 12.96
C GLU A 811 14.29 -23.65 13.33
N LYS A 812 14.62 -23.79 14.62
CA LYS A 812 16.01 -23.86 15.07
C LYS A 812 16.72 -25.08 14.50
N GLU A 813 16.08 -26.26 14.53
CA GLU A 813 16.64 -27.47 13.91
C GLU A 813 16.88 -27.25 12.40
N CYS A 814 15.92 -26.63 11.72
CA CYS A 814 16.06 -26.30 10.30
C CYS A 814 17.21 -25.31 10.05
N LEU A 815 17.33 -24.26 10.86
CA LEU A 815 18.43 -23.29 10.82
C LEU A 815 19.78 -23.98 10.97
N GLU A 816 19.91 -24.88 11.94
CA GLU A 816 21.16 -25.61 12.18
C GLU A 816 21.51 -26.55 11.02
N GLN A 817 20.52 -27.20 10.42
CA GLN A 817 20.72 -28.06 9.23
C GLN A 817 21.16 -27.24 8.01
N VAL A 818 20.54 -26.07 7.79
CA VAL A 818 20.91 -25.14 6.70
C VAL A 818 22.32 -24.60 6.91
N TYR A 819 22.65 -24.16 8.14
CA TYR A 819 23.97 -23.65 8.48
C TYR A 819 25.06 -24.73 8.37
N ALA A 820 24.80 -25.96 8.82
CA ALA A 820 25.76 -27.06 8.71
C ALA A 820 26.10 -27.39 7.24
N LYS A 821 25.10 -27.37 6.35
CA LYS A 821 25.32 -27.50 4.90
C LYS A 821 26.14 -26.34 4.36
N LEU A 822 25.83 -25.12 4.79
CA LEU A 822 26.58 -23.94 4.40
C LEU A 822 28.05 -24.08 4.78
N ILE A 823 28.41 -24.48 6.01
CA ILE A 823 29.83 -24.66 6.42
C ILE A 823 30.52 -25.79 5.66
N ALA A 824 29.79 -26.86 5.32
CA ALA A 824 30.30 -27.99 4.55
C ALA A 824 30.54 -27.67 3.05
N ASP A 825 30.52 -26.39 2.67
CA ASP A 825 30.67 -25.89 1.30
C ASP A 825 29.58 -26.42 0.34
N VAL A 826 28.42 -26.77 0.89
CA VAL A 826 27.22 -27.08 0.13
C VAL A 826 26.42 -25.78 0.00
N ASP A 827 26.65 -25.05 -1.08
CA ASP A 827 25.96 -23.81 -1.41
C ASP A 827 24.53 -24.04 -1.96
N GLN A 828 24.23 -25.25 -2.44
CA GLN A 828 22.93 -25.62 -2.97
C GLN A 828 22.08 -26.48 -2.01
N ILE A 829 20.93 -25.95 -1.57
CA ILE A 829 19.99 -26.63 -0.67
C ILE A 829 18.73 -27.02 -1.42
N LYS A 830 18.55 -28.32 -1.70
CA LYS A 830 17.30 -28.88 -2.24
C LYS A 830 16.25 -29.02 -1.12
N VAL A 831 15.01 -28.67 -1.42
CA VAL A 831 13.90 -28.65 -0.48
C VAL A 831 12.68 -29.32 -1.12
N ASP A 832 11.95 -30.12 -0.35
CA ASP A 832 10.65 -30.63 -0.77
C ASP A 832 9.57 -29.54 -0.59
N ASP A 833 8.51 -29.55 -1.41
CA ASP A 833 7.45 -28.53 -1.38
C ASP A 833 6.84 -28.28 0.02
N ASN A 834 6.84 -29.30 0.88
CA ASN A 834 6.29 -29.21 2.25
C ASN A 834 7.21 -28.54 3.29
N ASN A 835 8.50 -28.36 2.99
CA ASN A 835 9.49 -27.77 3.91
C ASN A 835 10.05 -26.43 3.41
N TRP A 836 9.56 -25.94 2.27
CA TRP A 836 10.00 -24.70 1.62
C TRP A 836 10.11 -23.52 2.59
N GLN A 837 9.01 -23.21 3.30
CA GLN A 837 8.93 -22.04 4.18
C GLN A 837 9.96 -22.09 5.32
N LYS A 838 10.17 -23.26 5.92
CA LYS A 838 11.14 -23.42 7.03
C LYS A 838 12.57 -23.14 6.59
N VAL A 839 12.94 -23.65 5.40
CA VAL A 839 14.27 -23.40 4.84
C VAL A 839 14.43 -21.93 4.45
N ALA A 840 13.40 -21.31 3.88
CA ALA A 840 13.40 -19.89 3.54
C ALA A 840 13.57 -19.00 4.80
N THR A 841 12.84 -19.32 5.87
CA THR A 841 12.99 -18.70 7.20
C THR A 841 14.42 -18.82 7.71
N ALA A 842 15.00 -20.03 7.68
CA ALA A 842 16.37 -20.27 8.12
C ALA A 842 17.39 -19.44 7.32
N ILE A 843 17.24 -19.36 5.98
CA ILE A 843 18.11 -18.54 5.12
C ILE A 843 17.96 -17.06 5.46
N ALA A 844 16.73 -16.56 5.64
CA ALA A 844 16.49 -15.18 6.04
C ALA A 844 17.14 -14.85 7.39
N THR A 845 17.05 -15.74 8.39
CA THR A 845 17.71 -15.56 9.69
C THR A 845 19.25 -15.52 9.54
N LEU A 846 19.84 -16.36 8.69
CA LEU A 846 21.28 -16.30 8.40
C LEU A 846 21.68 -15.02 7.68
N GLN A 847 20.79 -14.47 6.85
CA GLN A 847 20.99 -13.19 6.18
C GLN A 847 20.90 -12.01 7.15
N GLU A 848 19.98 -12.03 8.13
CA GLU A 848 19.90 -11.04 9.21
C GLU A 848 21.16 -11.02 10.10
N LEU A 849 21.84 -12.15 10.25
CA LEU A 849 23.14 -12.27 10.91
C LEU A 849 24.33 -11.92 10.00
N SER A 850 24.08 -11.46 8.78
CA SER A 850 25.06 -11.17 7.73
C SER A 850 25.91 -12.38 7.28
N VAL A 851 25.57 -13.62 7.69
CA VAL A 851 26.31 -14.84 7.29
C VAL A 851 26.18 -15.08 5.79
N ILE A 852 24.97 -14.84 5.28
CA ILE A 852 24.63 -14.92 3.87
C ILE A 852 24.40 -13.49 3.37
N LYS A 853 25.02 -13.12 2.25
CA LYS A 853 24.79 -11.81 1.62
C LYS A 853 23.45 -11.80 0.86
N THR A 854 23.22 -12.84 0.07
CA THR A 854 22.01 -13.04 -0.72
C THR A 854 21.82 -14.52 -1.06
N TYR A 855 20.66 -14.87 -1.57
CA TYR A 855 20.38 -16.21 -2.08
C TYR A 855 19.62 -16.14 -3.40
N THR A 856 19.76 -17.19 -4.19
CA THR A 856 18.97 -17.39 -5.41
C THR A 856 18.22 -18.70 -5.34
N ARG A 857 17.21 -18.86 -6.19
CA ARG A 857 16.33 -20.02 -6.24
C ARG A 857 16.17 -20.51 -7.66
N THR A 858 16.35 -21.82 -7.83
CA THR A 858 16.15 -22.52 -9.11
C THR A 858 15.33 -23.78 -8.84
N GLY A 859 14.06 -23.75 -9.26
CA GLY A 859 13.10 -24.83 -8.97
C GLY A 859 12.90 -25.00 -7.46
N SER A 860 13.20 -26.20 -6.96
CA SER A 860 13.11 -26.56 -5.53
C SER A 860 14.44 -26.45 -4.78
N ALA A 861 15.42 -25.75 -5.35
CA ALA A 861 16.74 -25.56 -4.74
C ALA A 861 17.04 -24.08 -4.48
N PHE A 862 17.60 -23.78 -3.30
CA PHE A 862 18.24 -22.52 -2.99
C PHE A 862 19.73 -22.61 -3.27
N LYS A 863 20.32 -21.54 -3.79
CA LYS A 863 21.77 -21.35 -3.91
C LYS A 863 22.17 -20.16 -3.06
N LEU A 864 23.04 -20.38 -2.08
CA LEU A 864 23.41 -19.41 -1.06
C LEU A 864 24.71 -18.69 -1.44
N HIS A 865 24.73 -17.37 -1.32
CA HIS A 865 25.93 -16.57 -1.55
C HIS A 865 26.46 -16.04 -0.22
N ARG A 866 27.58 -16.59 0.26
CA ARG A 866 28.21 -16.17 1.51
C ARG A 866 28.67 -14.71 1.44
N ALA A 867 28.62 -14.02 2.57
CA ALA A 867 29.28 -12.72 2.71
C ALA A 867 30.80 -12.94 2.80
N GLY A 868 31.55 -12.46 1.78
CA GLY A 868 33.01 -12.62 1.72
C GLY A 868 33.78 -11.81 2.78
N ASP A 869 33.10 -10.84 3.38
CA ASP A 869 33.56 -9.92 4.42
C ASP A 869 32.84 -10.16 5.75
N TRP A 870 32.31 -11.38 5.94
CA TRP A 870 31.67 -11.78 7.18
C TRP A 870 32.68 -11.76 8.34
N SER A 871 32.32 -11.07 9.43
CA SER A 871 33.08 -11.07 10.68
C SER A 871 32.14 -11.21 11.87
N TRP A 872 32.70 -11.69 12.98
CA TRP A 872 32.00 -11.77 14.25
C TRP A 872 31.41 -10.42 14.67
N GLU A 873 32.20 -9.35 14.54
CA GLU A 873 31.83 -7.99 14.93
C GLU A 873 30.62 -7.50 14.12
N ARG A 874 30.65 -7.68 12.80
CA ARG A 874 29.54 -7.30 11.92
C ARG A 874 28.27 -8.08 12.19
N ALA A 875 28.40 -9.37 12.50
CA ALA A 875 27.26 -10.20 12.85
C ALA A 875 26.66 -9.79 14.21
N CYS A 876 27.50 -9.40 15.19
CA CYS A 876 27.05 -8.82 16.45
C CYS A 876 26.33 -7.49 16.25
N ASP A 877 26.87 -6.60 15.42
CA ASP A 877 26.27 -5.28 15.15
C ASP A 877 24.94 -5.42 14.39
N ALA A 878 24.85 -6.37 13.45
CA ALA A 878 23.61 -6.70 12.77
C ALA A 878 22.55 -7.22 13.77
N LEU A 879 22.93 -8.19 14.60
CA LEU A 879 22.06 -8.74 15.63
C LEU A 879 21.59 -7.67 16.64
N GLU A 880 22.49 -6.80 17.11
CA GLU A 880 22.16 -5.71 18.04
C GLU A 880 21.15 -4.74 17.42
N ARG A 881 21.32 -4.35 16.16
CA ARG A 881 20.36 -3.49 15.45
C ARG A 881 18.97 -4.13 15.39
N HIS A 882 18.91 -5.41 15.04
CA HIS A 882 17.64 -6.15 15.00
C HIS A 882 16.97 -6.23 16.37
N LEU A 883 17.73 -6.52 17.42
CA LEU A 883 17.21 -6.61 18.79
C LEU A 883 16.63 -5.30 19.29
N ARG A 884 17.37 -4.20 19.14
CA ARG A 884 16.91 -2.85 19.53
C ARG A 884 15.63 -2.46 18.80
N PHE A 885 15.56 -2.79 17.52
CA PHE A 885 14.38 -2.53 16.69
C PHE A 885 13.13 -3.25 17.22
N TYR A 886 13.19 -4.57 17.40
CA TYR A 886 12.02 -5.34 17.87
C TYR A 886 11.63 -5.02 19.32
N GLU A 887 12.59 -4.62 20.16
CA GLU A 887 12.31 -4.16 21.53
C GLU A 887 11.53 -2.84 21.54
N THR A 888 11.91 -1.90 20.67
CA THR A 888 11.15 -0.64 20.48
C THR A 888 9.74 -0.93 19.99
N LEU A 889 9.60 -1.87 19.05
CA LEU A 889 8.33 -2.21 18.42
C LEU A 889 7.34 -2.93 19.36
N THR A 890 7.83 -3.58 20.42
CA THR A 890 7.02 -4.30 21.42
C THR A 890 6.75 -3.50 22.70
N GLY A 891 7.26 -2.27 22.80
CA GLY A 891 7.02 -1.39 23.96
C GLY A 891 7.71 -1.87 25.25
N GLY A 892 8.74 -2.71 25.15
CA GLY A 892 9.48 -3.28 26.29
C GLY A 892 10.47 -2.33 26.97
N GLY A 893 10.63 -1.10 26.45
CA GLY A 893 11.57 -0.09 26.93
C GLY A 893 11.13 0.65 28.20
N GLY A 894 10.93 -0.08 29.30
CA GLY A 894 10.74 0.52 30.62
C GLY A 894 12.01 1.26 31.08
N SER A 895 11.86 2.51 31.49
CA SER A 895 12.95 3.38 31.95
C SER A 895 13.75 2.76 33.11
N GLY A 896 15.05 2.52 32.90
CA GLY A 896 16.04 2.40 33.98
C GLY A 896 16.64 1.02 34.23
N SER A 897 16.20 -0.06 33.56
CA SER A 897 16.84 -1.37 33.65
C SER A 897 17.46 -1.75 32.30
N GLN A 898 18.70 -2.25 32.31
CA GLN A 898 19.34 -2.83 31.13
C GLN A 898 18.40 -3.83 30.45
N SER A 899 18.17 -3.64 29.16
CA SER A 899 17.19 -4.40 28.38
C SER A 899 17.45 -5.92 28.47
N GLN A 900 16.40 -6.74 28.38
CA GLN A 900 16.58 -8.20 28.39
C GLN A 900 17.48 -8.65 27.23
N TYR A 901 17.36 -7.97 26.09
CA TYR A 901 18.13 -8.23 24.89
C TYR A 901 19.56 -7.67 24.99
N GLU A 902 19.76 -6.51 25.62
CA GLU A 902 21.09 -5.97 25.94
C GLU A 902 21.87 -6.91 26.86
N ARG A 903 21.25 -7.45 27.91
CA ARG A 903 21.87 -8.44 28.80
C ARG A 903 22.26 -9.71 28.06
N ARG A 904 21.39 -10.20 27.16
CA ARG A 904 21.68 -11.38 26.33
C ARG A 904 22.77 -11.10 25.30
N MET A 905 22.83 -9.91 24.72
CA MET A 905 23.91 -9.49 23.83
C MET A 905 25.24 -9.36 24.55
N GLU A 906 25.26 -8.83 25.76
CA GLU A 906 26.46 -8.83 26.58
C GLU A 906 26.91 -10.25 26.93
N GLU A 907 25.97 -11.15 27.23
CA GLU A 907 26.29 -12.55 27.48
C GLU A 907 26.89 -13.23 26.24
N LEU A 908 26.32 -12.98 25.05
CA LEU A 908 26.87 -13.43 23.77
C LEU A 908 28.26 -12.85 23.49
N ARG A 909 28.48 -11.56 23.78
CA ARG A 909 29.77 -10.89 23.62
C ARG A 909 30.82 -11.41 24.62
N ARG A 910 30.42 -11.72 25.85
CA ARG A 910 31.30 -12.27 26.91
C ARG A 910 31.71 -13.71 26.62
N ARG A 911 30.79 -14.52 26.09
CA ARG A 911 31.06 -15.88 25.61
C ARG A 911 31.72 -15.77 24.24
N ARG A 912 33.03 -15.47 24.22
CA ARG A 912 33.86 -15.51 22.99
C ARG A 912 33.99 -16.98 22.51
N GLY A 913 32.90 -17.53 21.97
CA GLY A 913 32.79 -18.87 21.43
C GLY A 913 33.34 -18.95 20.00
N SER A 914 33.23 -20.12 19.38
CA SER A 914 33.52 -20.24 17.95
C SER A 914 32.49 -19.45 17.12
N GLN A 915 32.88 -19.07 15.90
CA GLN A 915 31.98 -18.45 14.92
C GLN A 915 30.66 -19.24 14.76
N ASP A 916 30.75 -20.57 14.80
CA ASP A 916 29.60 -21.47 14.71
C ASP A 916 28.65 -21.38 15.91
N GLU A 917 29.21 -21.21 17.11
CA GLU A 917 28.41 -21.11 18.32
C GLU A 917 27.56 -19.84 18.31
N PHE A 918 28.09 -18.74 17.76
CA PHE A 918 27.33 -17.50 17.63
C PHE A 918 26.25 -17.54 16.60
N VAL A 919 26.50 -18.11 15.41
CA VAL A 919 25.43 -18.21 14.41
C VAL A 919 24.25 -19.00 14.98
N ARG A 920 24.53 -20.05 15.77
CA ARG A 920 23.50 -20.84 16.47
C ARG A 920 22.79 -20.04 17.55
N GLN A 921 23.53 -19.37 18.44
CA GLN A 921 22.92 -18.64 19.57
C GLN A 921 22.23 -17.35 19.12
N GLY A 922 22.86 -16.55 18.26
CA GLY A 922 22.30 -15.35 17.66
C GLY A 922 21.10 -15.66 16.76
N GLY A 923 21.16 -16.73 15.96
CA GLY A 923 20.01 -17.16 15.16
C GLY A 923 18.86 -17.68 16.01
N SER A 924 19.16 -18.39 17.10
CA SER A 924 18.16 -18.76 18.11
C SER A 924 17.51 -17.52 18.73
N LEU A 925 18.27 -16.46 18.99
CA LEU A 925 17.74 -15.23 19.56
C LEU A 925 16.81 -14.49 18.57
N LEU A 926 17.18 -14.40 17.29
CA LEU A 926 16.32 -13.84 16.24
C LEU A 926 15.02 -14.62 16.06
N LEU A 927 15.11 -15.97 16.06
CA LEU A 927 13.91 -16.81 16.04
C LEU A 927 13.05 -16.57 17.28
N GLU A 928 13.64 -16.48 18.48
CA GLU A 928 12.91 -16.18 19.70
C GLU A 928 12.13 -14.87 19.57
N ILE A 929 12.76 -13.79 19.10
CA ILE A 929 12.10 -12.51 18.83
C ILE A 929 10.94 -12.66 17.85
N ARG A 930 11.11 -13.42 16.77
CA ARG A 930 10.04 -13.65 15.78
C ARG A 930 8.82 -14.31 16.43
N TYR A 931 9.02 -15.27 17.34
CA TYR A 931 7.95 -15.92 18.08
C TYR A 931 7.38 -15.07 19.23
N THR A 932 8.17 -14.18 19.85
CA THR A 932 7.70 -13.34 20.97
C THR A 932 7.14 -12.00 20.53
N SER A 933 7.52 -11.52 19.33
CA SER A 933 7.17 -10.19 18.81
C SER A 933 6.24 -10.29 17.62
N ILE A 934 6.67 -10.88 16.49
CA ILE A 934 5.88 -10.91 15.25
C ILE A 934 4.62 -11.75 15.43
N ARG A 935 4.74 -12.95 16.00
CA ARG A 935 3.58 -13.79 16.35
C ARG A 935 2.65 -13.07 17.33
N ALA A 936 3.19 -12.38 18.33
CA ALA A 936 2.41 -11.63 19.30
C ALA A 936 1.61 -10.50 18.63
N ILE A 937 2.21 -9.74 17.71
CA ILE A 937 1.55 -8.68 16.93
C ILE A 937 0.37 -9.23 16.14
N ARG A 938 0.50 -10.42 15.51
CA ARG A 938 -0.61 -11.05 14.77
C ARG A 938 -1.75 -11.47 15.67
N LEU A 939 -1.41 -12.11 16.79
CA LEU A 939 -2.41 -12.56 17.76
C LEU A 939 -3.07 -11.36 18.45
N TYR A 940 -2.33 -10.28 18.69
CA TYR A 940 -2.86 -9.02 19.22
C TYR A 940 -3.80 -8.33 18.22
N SER A 941 -3.46 -8.26 16.94
CA SER A 941 -4.37 -7.73 15.91
C SER A 941 -5.65 -8.57 15.80
N LEU A 942 -5.54 -9.90 15.85
CA LEU A 942 -6.70 -10.79 15.91
C LEU A 942 -7.57 -10.52 17.16
N CYS A 943 -6.94 -10.31 18.32
CA CYS A 943 -7.64 -9.91 19.54
C CYS A 943 -8.31 -8.54 19.41
N ASN A 944 -7.71 -7.58 18.72
CA ASN A 944 -8.32 -6.27 18.46
C ASN A 944 -9.56 -6.39 17.57
N LEU A 945 -9.54 -7.27 16.57
CA LEU A 945 -10.75 -7.58 15.78
C LEU A 945 -11.83 -8.24 16.66
N TYR A 946 -11.47 -9.11 17.60
CA TYR A 946 -12.43 -9.67 18.56
C TYR A 946 -13.00 -8.59 19.50
N ARG A 947 -12.17 -7.68 20.00
CA ARG A 947 -12.63 -6.52 20.80
C ARG A 947 -13.57 -5.65 20.00
N TYR A 948 -13.30 -5.46 18.70
CA TYR A 948 -14.23 -4.81 17.80
C TYR A 948 -15.57 -5.54 17.79
N THR A 949 -15.62 -6.87 17.61
CA THR A 949 -16.92 -7.59 17.57
C THR A 949 -17.72 -7.50 18.88
N THR A 950 -17.04 -7.29 20.01
CA THR A 950 -17.60 -7.30 21.37
C THR A 950 -17.67 -5.92 22.05
N LEU A 951 -17.60 -4.83 21.27
CA LEU A 951 -17.66 -3.47 21.82
C LEU A 951 -18.88 -3.25 22.73
N PRO A 952 -18.70 -2.65 23.91
CA PRO A 952 -19.80 -2.39 24.83
C PRO A 952 -20.73 -1.28 24.30
N PRO A 953 -21.99 -1.23 24.77
CA PRO A 953 -22.92 -0.15 24.41
C PRO A 953 -22.31 1.23 24.67
N GLY A 954 -22.51 2.16 23.73
CA GLY A 954 -21.96 3.52 23.79
C GLY A 954 -20.59 3.69 23.12
N ARG A 955 -19.84 2.61 22.86
CA ARG A 955 -18.59 2.68 22.08
C ARG A 955 -18.87 2.50 20.59
N CYS A 956 -18.54 3.53 19.81
CA CYS A 956 -18.77 3.54 18.38
C CYS A 956 -17.77 2.66 17.62
N ARG A 957 -18.27 1.77 16.75
CA ARG A 957 -17.44 0.94 15.86
C ARG A 957 -16.49 1.76 14.99
N ARG A 958 -17.00 2.83 14.42
CA ARG A 958 -16.24 3.71 13.53
C ARG A 958 -15.13 4.44 14.28
N SER A 959 -15.43 4.95 15.47
CA SER A 959 -14.41 5.58 16.33
C SER A 959 -13.28 4.61 16.65
N PHE A 960 -13.60 3.35 16.97
CA PHE A 960 -12.60 2.30 17.23
C PHE A 960 -11.69 2.04 16.01
N LEU A 961 -12.25 1.94 14.81
CA LEU A 961 -11.46 1.75 13.58
C LEU A 961 -10.54 2.95 13.33
N ARG A 962 -11.05 4.17 13.45
CA ARG A 962 -10.25 5.39 13.26
C ARG A 962 -9.11 5.50 14.26
N GLN A 963 -9.36 5.20 15.54
CA GLN A 963 -8.33 5.14 16.59
C GLN A 963 -7.21 4.14 16.30
N THR A 964 -7.48 3.10 15.51
CA THR A 964 -6.48 2.08 15.20
C THR A 964 -5.61 2.43 13.98
N PHE A 965 -6.15 3.16 13.00
CA PHE A 965 -5.50 3.39 11.70
C PHE A 965 -5.10 4.85 11.42
N GLU A 966 -5.60 5.82 12.18
CA GLU A 966 -5.25 7.23 12.03
C GLU A 966 -4.13 7.61 13.00
N ILE A 967 -3.20 8.47 12.56
CA ILE A 967 -2.11 9.00 13.39
C ILE A 967 -2.66 9.93 14.46
N ASN A 968 -3.64 10.76 14.10
CA ASN A 968 -4.32 11.70 14.99
C ASN A 968 -5.84 11.41 14.96
N PRO A 969 -6.29 10.35 15.65
CA PRO A 969 -7.69 9.97 15.60
C PRO A 969 -8.56 10.96 16.38
N PRO A 970 -9.82 11.17 15.97
CA PRO A 970 -10.75 11.97 16.74
C PRO A 970 -11.08 11.27 18.08
N ARG A 971 -11.47 12.07 19.07
CA ARG A 971 -12.03 11.60 20.35
C ARG A 971 -13.20 10.66 20.12
N GLU A 972 -13.51 9.81 21.12
CA GLU A 972 -14.68 8.93 21.06
C GLU A 972 -15.94 9.74 20.75
N TYR A 973 -16.57 9.43 19.61
CA TYR A 973 -17.80 10.07 19.15
C TYR A 973 -18.80 9.02 18.68
N GLN A 974 -20.08 9.38 18.65
CA GLN A 974 -21.14 8.53 18.12
C GLN A 974 -21.39 8.88 16.66
N CYS A 975 -21.05 7.97 15.75
CA CYS A 975 -21.18 8.23 14.31
C CYS A 975 -22.63 8.22 13.80
N GLY A 976 -23.59 7.73 14.59
CA GLY A 976 -24.99 7.56 14.16
C GLY A 976 -25.20 6.56 13.02
N PHE A 977 -24.18 5.76 12.67
CA PHE A 977 -24.16 4.92 11.46
C PHE A 977 -23.48 3.56 11.69
N CYS A 978 -23.66 3.01 12.88
CA CYS A 978 -23.32 1.63 13.21
C CYS A 978 -24.32 1.06 14.22
N ASP A 979 -24.40 -0.26 14.33
CA ASP A 979 -25.19 -1.00 15.31
C ASP A 979 -24.98 -0.54 16.77
N THR A 980 -23.78 -0.12 17.17
CA THR A 980 -23.55 0.33 18.56
C THR A 980 -24.09 1.75 18.82
N CYS A 981 -24.17 2.60 17.79
CA CYS A 981 -24.80 3.92 17.87
C CYS A 981 -26.31 3.86 17.62
N VAL A 982 -26.77 2.98 16.73
CA VAL A 982 -28.16 2.80 16.33
C VAL A 982 -28.48 1.29 16.30
N PRO A 983 -28.84 0.69 17.46
CA PRO A 983 -29.08 -0.76 17.55
C PRO A 983 -30.22 -1.29 16.67
N SER A 984 -31.18 -0.43 16.30
CA SER A 984 -32.27 -0.81 15.38
C SER A 984 -31.82 -0.96 13.93
N LEU A 985 -30.61 -0.49 13.59
CA LEU A 985 -30.10 -0.36 12.22
C LEU A 985 -31.03 0.46 11.29
N SER A 986 -31.90 1.29 11.88
CA SER A 986 -32.78 2.22 11.15
C SER A 986 -32.08 3.57 11.12
N PHE A 987 -31.19 3.76 10.14
CA PHE A 987 -30.41 4.98 10.02
C PHE A 987 -31.27 6.09 9.40
N GLU A 988 -31.39 7.24 10.08
CA GLU A 988 -32.12 8.41 9.57
C GLU A 988 -31.32 9.23 8.55
N ARG A 989 -30.11 8.78 8.22
CA ARG A 989 -29.12 9.48 7.39
C ARG A 989 -28.44 8.48 6.47
N GLU A 990 -27.99 8.94 5.31
CA GLU A 990 -27.23 8.11 4.35
C GLU A 990 -25.72 8.07 4.63
N ARG A 991 -25.26 8.86 5.62
CA ARG A 991 -23.84 8.99 5.98
C ARG A 991 -23.65 9.19 7.47
N ALA A 992 -22.49 8.74 7.96
CA ALA A 992 -22.05 8.95 9.33
C ALA A 992 -21.79 10.41 9.66
N ILE A 993 -22.06 10.75 10.92
CA ILE A 993 -21.68 12.02 11.53
C ILE A 993 -20.17 12.08 11.58
N GLN A 994 -19.58 13.12 10.98
CA GLN A 994 -18.16 13.40 11.14
C GLN A 994 -17.97 14.37 12.33
N PRO A 995 -16.92 14.19 13.14
CA PRO A 995 -16.59 15.15 14.18
C PRO A 995 -16.23 16.50 13.54
N GLU A 996 -16.75 17.61 14.07
CA GLU A 996 -16.36 18.95 13.62
C GLU A 996 -14.89 19.19 13.97
N GLU A 997 -14.01 19.34 12.97
CA GLU A 997 -12.64 19.86 13.17
C GLU A 997 -12.75 21.32 13.65
N ARG A 998 -12.58 21.55 14.96
CA ARG A 998 -12.45 22.92 15.48
C ARG A 998 -11.07 23.45 15.16
N LEU A 999 -11.04 24.60 14.48
CA LEU A 999 -9.84 25.38 14.13
C LEU A 999 -8.85 25.61 15.29
N SER A 1000 -9.30 25.50 16.56
CA SER A 1000 -8.47 25.61 17.77
C SER A 1000 -7.42 24.51 17.92
N GLU A 1001 -7.68 23.29 17.42
CA GLU A 1001 -6.77 22.16 17.56
C GLU A 1001 -5.48 22.36 16.76
N ARG A 1002 -5.56 22.99 15.59
CA ARG A 1002 -4.39 23.34 14.77
C ARG A 1002 -3.50 24.37 15.46
N GLU A 1003 -4.09 25.35 16.13
CA GLU A 1003 -3.34 26.39 16.84
C GLU A 1003 -2.66 25.83 18.09
N LEU A 1004 -3.30 24.91 18.80
CA LEU A 1004 -2.70 24.21 19.94
C LEU A 1004 -1.59 23.26 19.50
N ALA A 1005 -1.76 22.51 18.41
CA ALA A 1005 -0.71 21.66 17.86
C ALA A 1005 0.53 22.48 17.45
N ARG A 1006 0.31 23.62 16.77
CA ARG A 1006 1.37 24.56 16.38
C ARG A 1006 2.13 25.10 17.59
N ARG A 1007 1.42 25.54 18.63
CA ARG A 1007 2.02 26.06 19.87
C ARG A 1007 2.77 24.99 20.67
N LEU A 1008 2.28 23.75 20.68
CA LEU A 1008 2.98 22.62 21.28
C LEU A 1008 4.31 22.36 20.56
N ASP A 1009 4.31 22.35 19.23
CA ASP A 1009 5.53 22.18 18.44
C ASP A 1009 6.51 23.35 18.60
N GLU A 1010 6.01 24.58 18.75
CA GLU A 1010 6.83 25.74 19.10
C GLU A 1010 7.50 25.58 20.48
N ILE A 1011 6.81 25.03 21.48
CA ILE A 1011 7.41 24.79 22.81
C ILE A 1011 8.45 23.68 22.74
N LEU A 1012 8.17 22.59 22.01
CA LEU A 1012 9.04 21.41 21.91
C LEU A 1012 10.25 21.59 20.99
N SER A 1013 10.22 22.59 20.11
CA SER A 1013 11.33 22.95 19.22
C SER A 1013 12.34 23.91 19.86
N ARG A 1014 12.01 24.54 20.99
CA ARG A 1014 12.91 25.45 21.71
C ARG A 1014 14.03 24.67 22.40
N SER A 1015 15.27 25.13 22.21
CA SER A 1015 16.45 24.60 22.90
C SER A 1015 16.60 25.11 24.34
N VAL A 1016 15.84 26.13 24.73
CA VAL A 1016 15.82 26.72 26.07
C VAL A 1016 14.51 26.40 26.76
N PHE A 1017 14.58 26.04 28.04
CA PHE A 1017 13.41 25.78 28.86
C PHE A 1017 12.60 27.06 29.11
N ASP A 1018 11.29 27.03 28.84
CA ASP A 1018 10.36 28.14 29.06
C ASP A 1018 9.12 27.66 29.84
N PHE A 1019 9.18 27.79 31.16
CA PHE A 1019 8.12 27.32 32.04
C PHE A 1019 6.81 28.10 31.89
N GLU A 1020 6.85 29.41 31.62
CA GLU A 1020 5.62 30.21 31.48
C GLU A 1020 4.87 29.79 30.20
N ALA A 1021 5.60 29.55 29.09
CA ALA A 1021 5.00 29.02 27.87
C ALA A 1021 4.38 27.63 28.07
N VAL A 1022 5.03 26.73 28.82
CA VAL A 1022 4.50 25.41 29.20
C VAL A 1022 3.22 25.56 30.03
N LYS A 1023 3.23 26.45 31.03
CA LYS A 1023 2.10 26.68 31.93
C LYS A 1023 0.89 27.26 31.18
N ASP A 1024 1.09 28.30 30.38
CA ASP A 1024 0.04 28.95 29.59
C ASP A 1024 -0.57 27.98 28.57
N PHE A 1025 0.28 27.21 27.89
CA PHE A 1025 -0.19 26.16 26.99
C PHE A 1025 -1.04 25.11 27.70
N MET A 1026 -0.64 24.67 28.90
CA MET A 1026 -1.41 23.69 29.66
C MET A 1026 -2.75 24.25 30.16
N LYS A 1027 -2.84 25.56 30.47
CA LYS A 1027 -4.14 26.20 30.77
C LYS A 1027 -5.08 26.14 29.58
N ASP A 1028 -4.59 26.53 28.40
CA ASP A 1028 -5.39 26.49 27.18
C ASP A 1028 -5.74 25.05 26.78
N ALA A 1029 -4.84 24.09 27.01
CA ALA A 1029 -5.10 22.67 26.78
C ALA A 1029 -6.13 22.10 27.76
N VAL A 1030 -6.20 22.58 29.00
CA VAL A 1030 -7.26 22.19 29.96
C VAL A 1030 -8.60 22.78 29.53
N GLU A 1031 -8.65 24.08 29.23
CA GLU A 1031 -9.87 24.78 28.79
C GLU A 1031 -10.42 24.21 27.46
N GLY A 1032 -9.54 23.82 26.55
CA GLY A 1032 -9.89 23.22 25.27
C GLY A 1032 -10.14 21.71 25.32
N GLU A 1033 -9.96 21.06 26.49
CA GLU A 1033 -9.98 19.61 26.63
C GLU A 1033 -8.99 18.90 25.68
N TYR A 1034 -7.71 19.26 25.68
CA TYR A 1034 -6.66 18.63 24.86
C TYR A 1034 -5.60 17.87 25.68
N VAL A 1035 -5.79 17.76 27.00
CA VAL A 1035 -4.84 17.15 27.95
C VAL A 1035 -4.36 15.75 27.52
N SER A 1036 -5.28 14.87 27.10
CA SER A 1036 -4.93 13.50 26.70
C SER A 1036 -4.08 13.46 25.41
N ALA A 1037 -4.32 14.37 24.45
CA ALA A 1037 -3.52 14.49 23.23
C ALA A 1037 -2.10 15.01 23.55
N VAL A 1038 -1.98 15.97 24.47
CA VAL A 1038 -0.69 16.44 24.97
C VAL A 1038 0.06 15.31 25.68
N ARG A 1039 -0.62 14.50 26.52
CA ARG A 1039 -0.04 13.33 27.20
C ARG A 1039 0.55 12.33 26.20
N GLN A 1040 -0.21 11.94 25.17
CA GLN A 1040 0.27 11.00 24.16
C GLN A 1040 1.52 11.52 23.43
N ARG A 1041 1.50 12.77 22.98
CA ARG A 1041 2.61 13.35 22.22
C ARG A 1041 3.86 13.55 23.08
N THR A 1042 3.69 14.01 24.31
CA THR A 1042 4.81 14.21 25.25
C THR A 1042 5.37 12.89 25.77
N GLY A 1043 4.54 11.85 25.94
CA GLY A 1043 4.97 10.50 26.30
C GLY A 1043 5.96 9.92 25.27
N TYR A 1044 5.63 10.00 23.98
CA TYR A 1044 6.51 9.57 22.89
C TYR A 1044 7.82 10.37 22.85
N ILE A 1045 7.75 11.71 22.95
CA ILE A 1045 8.95 12.56 22.89
C ILE A 1045 9.83 12.38 24.13
N ARG A 1046 9.24 12.12 25.30
CA ARG A 1046 9.96 11.84 26.57
C ARG A 1046 10.88 10.63 26.45
N GLU A 1047 10.53 9.65 25.62
CA GLU A 1047 11.41 8.50 25.35
C GLU A 1047 12.64 8.89 24.53
N GLN A 1048 12.48 9.80 23.57
CA GLN A 1048 13.57 10.28 22.70
C GLN A 1048 14.45 11.34 23.38
N ARG A 1049 13.85 12.18 24.23
CA ARG A 1049 14.49 13.32 24.91
C ARG A 1049 14.25 13.27 26.43
N PRO A 1050 14.82 12.29 27.15
CA PRO A 1050 14.47 11.98 28.54
C PRO A 1050 14.90 13.02 29.59
N ASN A 1051 15.68 14.04 29.19
CA ASN A 1051 16.20 15.10 30.05
C ASN A 1051 15.81 16.51 29.55
N ASP A 1052 14.90 16.62 28.59
CA ASP A 1052 14.37 17.89 28.12
C ASP A 1052 13.33 18.43 29.11
N LEU A 1053 13.57 19.61 29.66
CA LEU A 1053 12.71 20.20 30.69
C LEU A 1053 11.33 20.60 30.15
N ASN A 1054 11.21 21.07 28.90
CA ASN A 1054 9.91 21.42 28.31
C ASN A 1054 9.03 20.17 28.22
N VAL A 1055 9.63 19.06 27.76
CA VAL A 1055 8.96 17.76 27.64
C VAL A 1055 8.56 17.19 29.00
N LEU A 1056 9.48 17.21 29.98
CA LEU A 1056 9.24 16.64 31.31
C LEU A 1056 8.14 17.38 32.08
N PHE A 1057 8.08 18.71 32.01
CA PHE A 1057 7.02 19.48 32.65
C PHE A 1057 5.66 19.31 31.94
N LEU A 1058 5.62 19.31 30.60
CA LEU A 1058 4.38 19.03 29.86
C LEU A 1058 3.84 17.61 30.15
N ALA A 1059 4.73 16.61 30.20
CA ALA A 1059 4.36 15.24 30.54
C ALA A 1059 3.83 15.15 31.97
N ALA A 1060 4.54 15.72 32.96
CA ALA A 1060 4.10 15.69 34.36
C ALA A 1060 2.70 16.31 34.54
N LEU A 1061 2.46 17.49 33.95
CA LEU A 1061 1.18 18.18 34.05
C LEU A 1061 0.06 17.40 33.33
N SER A 1062 0.30 16.93 32.11
CA SER A 1062 -0.72 16.21 31.34
C SER A 1062 -1.08 14.83 31.92
N ILE A 1063 -0.12 14.09 32.47
CA ILE A 1063 -0.36 12.80 33.15
C ILE A 1063 -1.29 12.98 34.37
N GLY A 1064 -1.01 13.99 35.20
CA GLY A 1064 -1.79 14.22 36.42
C GLY A 1064 -3.20 14.75 36.12
N LEU A 1065 -3.33 15.64 35.15
CA LEU A 1065 -4.63 16.16 34.70
C LEU A 1065 -5.48 15.10 33.97
N ASP A 1066 -4.86 14.02 33.47
CA ASP A 1066 -5.52 12.87 32.86
C ASP A 1066 -5.83 11.74 33.88
N GLY A 1067 -5.58 11.99 35.18
CA GLY A 1067 -6.04 11.15 36.29
C GLY A 1067 -5.00 10.22 36.94
N ASP A 1068 -3.72 10.30 36.54
CA ASP A 1068 -2.63 9.48 37.11
C ASP A 1068 -1.70 10.32 37.99
N GLU A 1069 -2.14 10.60 39.22
CA GLU A 1069 -1.39 11.48 40.15
C GLU A 1069 -0.04 10.89 40.59
N GLU A 1070 0.09 9.56 40.67
CA GLU A 1070 1.32 8.89 41.11
C GLU A 1070 2.42 9.00 40.06
N GLU A 1071 2.12 8.70 38.79
CA GLU A 1071 3.08 8.88 37.69
C GLU A 1071 3.43 10.36 37.48
N SER A 1072 2.44 11.25 37.63
CA SER A 1072 2.64 12.71 37.56
C SER A 1072 3.63 13.21 38.63
N TYR A 1073 3.45 12.77 39.87
CA TYR A 1073 4.34 13.11 40.99
C TYR A 1073 5.78 12.71 40.72
N LEU A 1074 6.01 11.46 40.28
CA LEU A 1074 7.34 10.95 39.96
C LEU A 1074 7.98 11.72 38.81
N THR A 1075 7.20 12.01 37.76
CA THR A 1075 7.68 12.75 36.58
C THR A 1075 8.03 14.20 36.93
N LEU A 1076 7.24 14.86 37.78
CA LEU A 1076 7.50 16.24 38.21
C LEU A 1076 8.75 16.32 39.12
N SER A 1077 8.90 15.39 40.07
CA SER A 1077 10.09 15.32 40.92
C SER A 1077 11.36 15.12 40.09
N ARG A 1078 11.30 14.25 39.08
CA ARG A 1078 12.39 14.06 38.11
C ARG A 1078 12.70 15.32 37.30
N ALA A 1079 11.67 16.04 36.82
CA ALA A 1079 11.86 17.29 36.08
C ALA A 1079 12.66 18.33 36.90
N LEU A 1080 12.34 18.45 38.20
CA LEU A 1080 13.01 19.35 39.12
C LEU A 1080 14.46 18.94 39.44
N ASP A 1081 14.75 17.64 39.52
CA ASP A 1081 16.13 17.16 39.68
C ASP A 1081 16.96 17.35 38.39
N VAL A 1082 16.38 17.14 37.22
CA VAL A 1082 17.04 17.46 35.94
C VAL A 1082 17.33 18.96 35.85
N ALA A 1083 16.38 19.81 36.26
CA ALA A 1083 16.58 21.26 36.30
C ALA A 1083 17.74 21.66 37.23
N ARG A 1084 17.85 21.01 38.39
CA ARG A 1084 18.97 21.21 39.32
C ARG A 1084 20.31 20.87 38.67
N ARG A 1085 20.40 19.71 38.01
CA ARG A 1085 21.62 19.26 37.31
C ARG A 1085 22.00 20.17 36.14
N GLN A 1086 21.02 20.83 35.51
CA GLN A 1086 21.22 21.81 34.44
C GLN A 1086 21.53 23.23 34.96
N GLY A 1087 21.67 23.42 36.28
CA GLY A 1087 22.06 24.70 36.88
C GLY A 1087 20.92 25.70 37.08
N VAL A 1088 19.66 25.26 37.04
CA VAL A 1088 18.51 26.12 37.36
C VAL A 1088 18.52 26.47 38.84
N SER A 1089 18.38 27.76 39.15
CA SER A 1089 18.45 28.27 40.53
C SER A 1089 17.41 27.61 41.44
N CYS A 1090 17.74 27.46 42.73
CA CYS A 1090 16.81 26.92 43.73
C CYS A 1090 15.50 27.73 43.79
N THR A 1091 15.60 29.07 43.72
CA THR A 1091 14.45 29.98 43.71
C THR A 1091 13.53 29.75 42.51
N ASP A 1092 14.10 29.54 41.30
CA ASP A 1092 13.31 29.25 40.10
C ASP A 1092 12.64 27.88 40.16
N ARG A 1093 13.35 26.86 40.65
CA ARG A 1093 12.79 25.51 40.82
C ARG A 1093 11.61 25.51 41.81
N LEU A 1094 11.72 26.26 42.91
CA LEU A 1094 10.60 26.46 43.83
C LEU A 1094 9.45 27.22 43.17
N ARG A 1095 9.74 28.28 42.39
CA ARG A 1095 8.71 29.00 41.62
C ARG A 1095 7.95 28.06 40.67
N TYR A 1096 8.63 27.18 39.95
CA TYR A 1096 8.01 26.21 39.04
C TYR A 1096 7.12 25.22 39.80
N LEU A 1097 7.64 24.64 40.90
CA LEU A 1097 6.89 23.71 41.74
C LEU A 1097 5.64 24.34 42.35
N PHE A 1098 5.75 25.55 42.91
CA PHE A 1098 4.61 26.24 43.52
C PHE A 1098 3.61 26.76 42.48
N ALA A 1099 4.02 27.01 41.24
CA ALA A 1099 3.09 27.32 40.16
C ALA A 1099 2.20 26.11 39.78
N CYS A 1100 2.70 24.88 39.95
CA CYS A 1100 1.91 23.67 39.74
C CYS A 1100 0.84 23.43 40.82
N ARG A 1101 0.87 24.18 41.93
CA ARG A 1101 -0.11 24.06 43.04
C ARG A 1101 -1.55 24.33 42.61
N GLU A 1102 -1.73 25.08 41.52
CA GLU A 1102 -3.04 25.34 40.89
C GLU A 1102 -3.74 24.04 40.46
N TRP A 1103 -2.98 23.06 39.99
CA TRP A 1103 -3.49 21.75 39.56
C TRP A 1103 -3.25 20.64 40.58
N PHE A 1104 -2.16 20.72 41.35
CA PHE A 1104 -1.74 19.68 42.29
C PHE A 1104 -1.41 20.29 43.68
N PRO A 1105 -2.43 20.46 44.55
CA PRO A 1105 -2.28 21.18 45.82
C PRO A 1105 -1.23 20.63 46.79
N ASP A 1106 -1.05 19.30 46.80
CA ASP A 1106 -0.21 18.57 47.77
C ASP A 1106 1.23 18.31 47.30
N PHE A 1107 1.51 18.55 46.02
CA PHE A 1107 2.81 18.21 45.42
C PHE A 1107 3.97 19.06 45.98
N PRO A 1108 3.82 20.39 46.18
CA PRO A 1108 4.89 21.21 46.72
C PRO A 1108 5.39 20.72 48.09
N GLU A 1109 4.47 20.46 49.01
CA GLU A 1109 4.80 20.00 50.36
C GLU A 1109 5.49 18.62 50.35
N LYS A 1110 5.02 17.70 49.49
CA LYS A 1110 5.59 16.34 49.37
C LYS A 1110 6.99 16.34 48.74
N ILE A 1111 7.19 17.08 47.65
CA ILE A 1111 8.47 17.09 46.91
C ILE A 1111 9.57 17.83 47.70
N VAL A 1112 9.22 18.93 48.37
CA VAL A 1112 10.21 19.68 49.19
C VAL A 1112 10.64 18.87 50.40
N GLY A 1113 9.75 18.09 51.01
CA GLY A 1113 10.06 17.23 52.16
C GLY A 1113 10.68 15.88 51.81
N GLN A 1114 10.97 15.61 50.53
CA GLN A 1114 11.50 14.32 50.08
C GLN A 1114 12.99 14.20 50.43
N GLU A 1115 13.34 13.18 51.23
CA GLU A 1115 14.73 12.82 51.55
C GLU A 1115 15.49 12.38 50.28
N GLY A 1116 16.67 12.97 50.06
CA GLY A 1116 17.43 12.80 48.81
C GLY A 1116 16.76 13.39 47.56
N GLY A 1117 15.71 14.21 47.74
CA GLY A 1117 14.93 14.82 46.67
C GLY A 1117 15.60 16.04 46.03
N PRO A 1118 14.91 16.70 45.08
CA PRO A 1118 15.47 17.83 44.32
C PRO A 1118 15.85 19.05 45.18
N PHE A 1119 15.42 19.11 46.45
CA PHE A 1119 15.70 20.23 47.37
C PHE A 1119 16.46 19.81 48.65
N ASP A 1120 16.93 18.57 48.76
CA ASP A 1120 17.59 18.03 49.97
C ASP A 1120 19.14 18.07 49.88
N ALA A 1121 19.70 19.00 49.11
CA ALA A 1121 21.15 19.17 49.00
C ALA A 1121 21.68 20.02 50.18
N PRO A 1122 22.73 19.57 50.92
CA PRO A 1122 23.26 20.29 52.08
C PRO A 1122 23.66 21.74 51.78
N ASP A 1123 24.23 21.96 50.59
CA ASP A 1123 24.70 23.28 50.14
C ASP A 1123 23.56 24.25 49.75
N GLU A 1124 22.34 23.72 49.55
CA GLU A 1124 21.15 24.49 49.15
C GLU A 1124 20.16 24.71 50.31
N ALA A 1125 20.34 24.05 51.45
CA ALA A 1125 19.41 24.08 52.59
C ALA A 1125 19.05 25.51 53.03
N ARG A 1126 20.05 26.39 53.13
CA ARG A 1126 19.85 27.81 53.46
C ARG A 1126 19.05 28.58 52.39
N GLN A 1127 19.28 28.29 51.11
CA GLN A 1127 18.56 28.92 50.00
C GLN A 1127 17.10 28.45 49.93
N VAL A 1128 16.87 27.14 50.16
CA VAL A 1128 15.53 26.55 50.28
C VAL A 1128 14.79 27.19 51.45
N GLN A 1129 15.43 27.36 52.61
CA GLN A 1129 14.82 27.99 53.79
C GLN A 1129 14.48 29.47 53.56
N GLU A 1130 15.40 30.25 52.99
CA GLU A 1130 15.19 31.66 52.65
C GLU A 1130 14.05 31.82 51.62
N ALA A 1131 14.01 30.97 50.59
CA ALA A 1131 12.95 30.98 49.59
C ALA A 1131 11.59 30.50 50.15
N LEU A 1132 11.54 29.44 50.95
CA LEU A 1132 10.31 28.96 51.58
C LEU A 1132 9.71 29.97 52.56
N THR A 1133 10.54 30.82 53.17
CA THR A 1133 10.06 31.93 54.02
C THR A 1133 9.17 32.91 53.23
N GLN A 1134 9.38 33.01 51.90
CA GLN A 1134 8.59 33.85 51.01
C GLN A 1134 7.32 33.15 50.49
N TYR A 1135 7.37 31.84 50.19
CA TYR A 1135 6.26 31.11 49.53
C TYR A 1135 5.38 30.28 50.49
N ALA A 1136 5.96 29.72 51.57
CA ALA A 1136 5.29 28.82 52.51
C ALA A 1136 5.98 28.84 53.90
N PRO A 1137 5.80 29.90 54.71
CA PRO A 1137 6.60 30.15 55.92
C PRO A 1137 6.48 29.07 57.01
N GLU A 1138 5.33 28.41 57.14
CA GLU A 1138 5.16 27.30 58.10
C GLU A 1138 5.87 26.00 57.65
N LEU A 1139 5.95 25.75 56.33
CA LEU A 1139 6.72 24.63 55.78
C LEU A 1139 8.22 24.87 55.99
N GLY A 1140 8.69 26.10 55.75
CA GLY A 1140 10.08 26.50 56.00
C GLY A 1140 10.51 26.31 57.46
N LYS A 1141 9.65 26.65 58.43
CA LYS A 1141 9.91 26.39 59.86
C LYS A 1141 10.05 24.90 60.17
N ARG A 1142 9.17 24.05 59.60
CA ARG A 1142 9.18 22.60 59.82
C ARG A 1142 10.43 21.93 59.24
N LEU A 1143 10.84 22.30 58.02
CA LEU A 1143 12.07 21.80 57.41
C LEU A 1143 13.32 22.24 58.18
N ALA A 1144 13.38 23.49 58.63
CA ALA A 1144 14.49 23.98 59.45
C ALA A 1144 14.64 23.18 60.76
N LEU A 1145 13.52 22.84 61.41
CA LEU A 1145 13.51 21.95 62.58
C LEU A 1145 13.95 20.52 62.23
N SER A 1146 13.51 19.99 61.09
CA SER A 1146 13.88 18.64 60.62
C SER A 1146 15.38 18.52 60.35
N TRP A 1147 15.99 19.50 59.67
CA TRP A 1147 17.43 19.53 59.43
C TRP A 1147 18.21 19.71 60.72
N ALA A 1148 17.77 20.63 61.61
CA ALA A 1148 18.41 20.80 62.91
C ALA A 1148 18.36 19.51 63.76
N LEU A 1149 17.27 18.74 63.69
CA LEU A 1149 17.16 17.43 64.34
C LEU A 1149 18.09 16.39 63.72
N ARG A 1150 18.22 16.36 62.38
CA ARG A 1150 19.13 15.45 61.68
C ARG A 1150 20.59 15.74 62.04
N ASP A 1151 21.00 17.02 62.04
CA ASP A 1151 22.34 17.43 62.47
C ASP A 1151 22.60 17.02 63.94
N LEU A 1152 21.60 17.13 64.81
CA LEU A 1152 21.71 16.75 66.22
C LEU A 1152 21.81 15.23 66.39
N ILE A 1153 21.10 14.45 65.56
CA ILE A 1153 21.21 12.98 65.50
C ILE A 1153 22.60 12.57 65.03
N GLU A 1154 23.14 13.16 63.95
CA GLU A 1154 24.50 12.86 63.48
C GLU A 1154 25.55 13.19 64.54
N ILE A 1155 25.42 14.33 65.23
CA ILE A 1155 26.29 14.67 66.37
C ILE A 1155 26.13 13.66 67.50
N CYS A 1156 24.91 13.22 67.80
CA CYS A 1156 24.66 12.20 68.81
C CYS A 1156 25.25 10.85 68.40
N GLU A 1157 25.17 10.45 67.14
CA GLU A 1157 25.77 9.22 66.60
C GLU A 1157 27.30 9.25 66.70
N GLU A 1158 27.95 10.37 66.35
CA GLU A 1158 29.39 10.57 66.56
C GLU A 1158 29.77 10.47 68.05
N TYR A 1159 28.94 11.00 68.95
CA TYR A 1159 29.17 10.92 70.39
C TYR A 1159 28.93 9.51 70.95
N VAL A 1160 27.94 8.78 70.42
CA VAL A 1160 27.65 7.38 70.79
C VAL A 1160 28.79 6.47 70.34
N ASP A 1161 29.34 6.67 69.14
CA ASP A 1161 30.49 5.93 68.64
C ASP A 1161 31.78 6.21 69.44
N ALA A 1162 31.88 7.36 70.11
CA ALA A 1162 32.99 7.73 70.97
C ALA A 1162 32.91 7.19 72.41
N LEU A 1163 31.77 6.61 72.83
CA LEU A 1163 31.56 6.14 74.20
C LEU A 1163 32.04 4.68 74.39
N PRO A 1164 32.72 4.34 75.50
CA PRO A 1164 33.07 2.95 75.80
C PRO A 1164 31.81 2.08 75.89
N ALA A 1165 31.83 0.87 75.31
CA ALA A 1165 30.69 -0.04 75.24
C ALA A 1165 29.98 -0.31 76.59
N GLU A 1166 30.71 -0.16 77.70
CA GLU A 1166 30.19 -0.31 79.06
C GLU A 1166 29.26 0.86 79.47
N SER A 1167 29.51 2.07 78.96
CA SER A 1167 28.64 3.24 79.16
C SER A 1167 27.37 3.13 78.31
N ILE A 1168 27.48 2.61 77.10
CA ILE A 1168 26.34 2.33 76.20
C ILE A 1168 25.45 1.25 76.80
N ARG A 1169 26.02 0.15 77.34
CA ARG A 1169 25.25 -0.87 78.07
C ARG A 1169 24.53 -0.31 79.28
N ARG A 1170 25.20 0.53 80.07
CA ARG A 1170 24.61 1.13 81.26
C ARG A 1170 23.50 2.12 80.90
N PHE A 1171 23.66 2.85 79.80
CA PHE A 1171 22.61 3.73 79.26
C PHE A 1171 21.41 2.91 78.80
N ILE A 1172 21.61 1.84 78.00
CA ILE A 1172 20.56 0.92 77.54
C ILE A 1172 19.83 0.30 78.73
N GLU A 1173 20.54 -0.22 79.74
CA GLU A 1173 19.95 -0.77 80.97
C GLU A 1173 19.11 0.26 81.74
N VAL A 1174 19.53 1.53 81.77
CA VAL A 1174 18.77 2.62 82.39
C VAL A 1174 17.52 2.95 81.57
N THR A 1175 17.61 3.08 80.24
CA THR A 1175 16.46 3.34 79.36
C THR A 1175 15.46 2.18 79.31
N GLU A 1176 15.93 0.93 79.32
CA GLU A 1176 15.05 -0.25 79.39
C GLU A 1176 14.33 -0.33 80.74
N SER A 1177 14.98 0.10 81.84
CA SER A 1177 14.33 0.18 83.16
C SER A 1177 13.25 1.28 83.27
N ILE A 1178 13.28 2.27 82.37
CA ILE A 1178 12.28 3.35 82.29
C ILE A 1178 11.07 2.91 81.45
N GLY A 1179 11.24 1.90 80.57
CA GLY A 1179 10.25 1.51 79.56
C GLY A 1179 9.03 0.70 80.03
N ASP A 1180 8.99 0.20 81.27
CA ASP A 1180 7.87 -0.63 81.77
C ASP A 1180 6.82 0.15 82.59
N GLY A 1181 6.90 1.48 82.62
CA GLY A 1181 5.89 2.36 83.18
C GLY A 1181 4.78 2.71 82.18
N SER A 1182 3.76 1.86 82.07
CA SER A 1182 2.52 2.19 81.33
C SER A 1182 1.71 3.25 82.08
N GLY A 1183 2.03 4.53 81.86
CA GLY A 1183 1.30 5.67 82.40
C GLY A 1183 1.60 6.97 81.65
N GLU A 1184 0.60 7.85 81.55
CA GLU A 1184 0.56 9.05 80.70
C GLU A 1184 1.65 10.12 80.97
N ASP A 1185 2.50 9.96 81.99
CA ASP A 1185 3.63 10.86 82.25
C ASP A 1185 4.95 10.42 81.56
N GLY A 1186 4.94 9.33 80.79
CA GLY A 1186 6.12 8.82 80.07
C GLY A 1186 6.53 9.57 78.80
N ARG A 1187 5.90 10.71 78.47
CA ARG A 1187 6.23 11.49 77.26
C ARG A 1187 7.26 12.60 77.47
N ASP A 1188 7.54 12.99 78.71
CA ASP A 1188 8.45 14.11 79.01
C ASP A 1188 9.90 13.67 79.32
N SER A 1189 10.24 12.38 79.16
CA SER A 1189 11.63 11.89 79.36
C SER A 1189 12.25 11.15 78.17
N ALA A 1190 11.60 11.13 77.00
CA ALA A 1190 12.20 10.74 75.72
C ALA A 1190 12.47 12.00 74.91
#